data_AF-A0A179GMD9-F1
#
_entry.id   AF-A0A179GMD9-F1
#
_cell.length_a   1.000
_cell.length_b   1.000
_cell.length_c   1.000
_cell.angle_alpha   90.00
_cell.angle_beta   90.00
_cell.angle_gamma   90.00
#
_symmetry.space_group_name_H-M   'P 1'
#
loop_
_entity.id
_entity.type
_entity.pdbx_description
1 polymer ?
#
loop_
_entity_poly.entity_id
_entity_poly.type
_entity_poly.pdbx_seq_one_letter_code
_entity_poly.pdbx_strand_id
1 'polypeptide(L)'
;MASPPWLLSATEGNDDGAAGDENDNGAGIEDSFAVMRSDLSGRGRKTAEDKAAIVDDGDAEAGAGVVIVSEDDAAAPASVSEEANRRIRRLLDRRVLPLVCCLYVLSYLDRGNIGNAKTAGAKRDLGLDSSQWAWVLNAFYVCYVAFEWTTMFWKFFPAHVYVSVLCLCWGAAAMSSGAARNMAHLVVARGFLGVFEATFGAGAPYFLSMLYRRKELGFRMSLLVGMSPLANTFASSLAYGITQIRGSLAPWRLLFIIEGSLTVLFAPVAYFLLIDSPSTAPFLSKEDKVLAVQRLQVKDSTAKGGVKWKQVVAGFSDYKNYVHALIHFCANYSFSALSNFLPSIVKDLGYDSVKAQGLTAPAYFAAFLVCVAASYASDRFGRRGLIVAGTSALGVVGYGLLAAVQDDARAGTRYAGVWLAACGVFPALCINVTWVLNNQGGDSKKGAGLAIFLTIGQCSSFISSVVFPESDAPFYTKGCAIGCGLTGVILVCSLCMSFALSRENRRRDLMYGPVDPNVEVDVSEQSPLLSNEGEAQASNRAEHDSDGGGSGSGSDIDKRRRWSRLREAGIFVWALVATAAVIVIAVWAQHNQQTSRAPSRSDKRNLVFMVSDGMGPASLALTRSFRQHVDGLPENDTLVLDKHFWGSSRTRSSNSLVTDSAAGATAFSCGKKSYNGAISVLSDYEPCGSVLEAAKRAGYMTGLVVTTDITDATPACFASHVLLRQMQDDIALQEVGHGVLGRSVDLMLGGGRCHFLPNGTDGSCRADDVDVIKLAQDKYGWTYTDSRDGFDKLKGGDKAHLPLLGLFASSDIPFELDRKNMNDVYPSLSEMAKTALRALERATSGSDKGFFLMIEGSRIDHAGHINDPAAQVREVLEYDKAFKAVLDFIGDTDTETVLVATSDHETGGLATALQEPGHLPVYNWYPEALAKASASCERLAHKLQDHVSKQSTPLSQPDLKAWINNELVIPGLGVTDATDEELSLLAADPEGATNNFAAVISLRAHVGWSTHGHTAVDVNVYSSGGPEADRIRGNVENTDVGKFLSHYLGVDVDTITKELREKTARPRVAAAGADEAALQWKSSYHEYEGMQ
;
A
#
# COMPACT_ATOMS: atom_id res chain seq x y z
N MET A 1 15.80 -34.42 40.63
CA MET A 1 17.10 -35.00 40.22
C MET A 1 18.22 -34.24 40.91
N ALA A 2 19.42 -34.81 41.00
CA ALA A 2 20.62 -34.09 41.45
C ALA A 2 21.39 -33.59 40.22
N SER A 3 21.67 -32.29 40.15
CA SER A 3 22.38 -31.68 39.02
C SER A 3 23.87 -32.02 39.05
N PRO A 4 24.50 -32.37 37.91
CA PRO A 4 25.96 -32.39 37.80
C PRO A 4 26.54 -30.96 37.87
N PRO A 5 27.77 -30.75 38.37
CA PRO A 5 28.22 -29.40 38.77
C PRO A 5 29.27 -28.81 37.83
N TRP A 6 28.98 -27.67 37.18
CA TRP A 6 30.04 -26.82 36.59
C TRP A 6 29.70 -25.31 36.46
N LEU A 7 28.73 -24.77 37.19
CA LEU A 7 28.58 -23.32 37.36
C LEU A 7 28.37 -22.89 38.82
N LEU A 8 29.14 -21.85 39.18
CA LEU A 8 29.12 -20.99 40.39
C LEU A 8 30.07 -21.35 41.54
N SER A 9 31.12 -20.54 41.67
CA SER A 9 31.85 -20.30 42.93
C SER A 9 32.77 -19.07 42.80
N ALA A 10 32.36 -17.95 43.39
CA ALA A 10 33.26 -16.92 43.94
C ALA A 10 32.46 -16.01 44.90
N THR A 11 32.70 -16.14 46.20
CA THR A 11 32.07 -15.37 47.28
C THR A 11 32.95 -14.20 47.72
N GLU A 12 32.32 -13.16 48.30
CA GLU A 12 33.01 -12.01 48.90
C GLU A 12 33.90 -12.39 50.10
N GLY A 13 34.93 -11.57 50.35
CA GLY A 13 35.81 -11.67 51.53
C GLY A 13 36.71 -10.44 51.69
N ASN A 14 36.56 -9.75 52.81
CA ASN A 14 37.22 -8.48 53.15
C ASN A 14 38.63 -8.70 53.76
N ASP A 15 39.63 -7.90 53.37
CA ASP A 15 40.36 -6.95 54.26
C ASP A 15 41.77 -6.53 53.75
N ASP A 16 42.08 -5.25 53.97
CA ASP A 16 43.38 -4.58 54.18
C ASP A 16 44.62 -4.85 53.29
N GLY A 17 45.17 -3.76 52.70
CA GLY A 17 46.62 -3.53 52.77
C GLY A 17 47.38 -2.93 51.57
N ALA A 18 47.34 -1.60 51.42
CA ALA A 18 48.43 -0.74 50.92
C ALA A 18 48.95 -0.82 49.45
N ALA A 19 48.63 0.26 48.72
CA ALA A 19 49.53 1.10 47.88
C ALA A 19 50.17 0.54 46.59
N GLY A 20 49.89 1.21 45.46
CA GLY A 20 50.65 1.09 44.21
C GLY A 20 49.93 1.74 43.03
N ASP A 21 50.40 2.91 42.61
CA ASP A 21 49.82 3.83 41.60
C ASP A 21 49.37 3.25 40.23
N GLU A 22 48.56 4.09 39.57
CA GLU A 22 48.17 4.17 38.14
C GLU A 22 46.82 3.54 37.74
N ASN A 23 45.81 4.43 37.66
CA ASN A 23 44.42 4.12 37.29
C ASN A 23 44.27 3.65 35.84
N ASP A 24 43.95 2.37 35.75
CA ASP A 24 42.90 1.70 34.96
C ASP A 24 42.14 2.44 33.83
N ASN A 25 41.75 1.62 32.85
CA ASN A 25 40.65 1.89 31.92
C ASN A 25 39.30 1.64 32.63
N GLY A 26 38.18 1.57 31.89
CA GLY A 26 37.01 0.85 32.39
C GLY A 26 35.69 1.59 32.23
N ALA A 27 34.95 1.20 31.20
CA ALA A 27 33.60 1.66 30.90
C ALA A 27 32.55 1.34 31.98
N GLY A 28 31.47 2.12 32.00
CA GLY A 28 30.19 1.65 32.53
C GLY A 28 29.13 2.72 32.78
N ILE A 29 27.88 2.24 32.90
CA ILE A 29 26.78 2.78 33.71
C ILE A 29 25.76 3.73 33.03
N GLU A 30 24.49 3.31 33.15
CA GLU A 30 23.19 4.04 33.11
C GLU A 30 22.69 4.76 31.82
N ASP A 31 21.38 5.04 31.65
CA ASP A 31 20.11 4.36 32.03
C ASP A 31 18.90 5.14 31.43
N SER A 32 17.70 4.57 31.53
CA SER A 32 16.41 5.24 31.79
C SER A 32 15.78 6.28 30.84
N PHE A 33 14.45 6.19 30.82
CA PHE A 33 13.50 7.14 30.23
C PHE A 33 13.30 8.42 31.09
N ALA A 34 12.69 9.44 30.46
CA ALA A 34 11.72 10.40 31.02
C ALA A 34 12.16 11.80 31.57
N VAL A 35 11.64 12.82 30.86
CA VAL A 35 10.94 14.03 31.37
C VAL A 35 11.72 15.16 32.10
N MET A 36 11.60 16.37 31.51
CA MET A 36 11.69 17.73 32.08
C MET A 36 12.23 17.93 33.53
N ARG A 37 13.34 18.67 33.67
CA ARG A 37 13.34 20.09 34.11
C ARG A 37 14.73 20.75 34.13
N SER A 38 14.69 22.08 34.21
CA SER A 38 15.70 23.06 34.70
C SER A 38 16.52 22.58 35.92
N ASP A 39 17.69 23.13 36.29
CA ASP A 39 18.16 24.52 36.14
C ASP A 39 19.67 24.67 36.52
N LEU A 40 20.29 25.83 36.22
CA LEU A 40 21.52 26.41 36.87
C LEU A 40 22.85 25.62 36.78
N SER A 41 24.07 26.19 36.80
CA SER A 41 24.64 27.57 36.78
C SER A 41 26.15 27.46 36.44
N GLY A 42 26.94 28.50 36.11
CA GLY A 42 26.67 29.92 35.86
C GLY A 42 27.96 30.76 35.82
N ARG A 43 28.05 31.71 34.89
CA ARG A 43 28.98 32.87 34.83
C ARG A 43 28.51 33.74 33.65
N GLY A 44 28.20 35.03 33.78
CA GLY A 44 28.07 35.89 34.96
C GLY A 44 27.72 37.31 34.48
N ARG A 45 26.73 37.96 35.12
CA ARG A 45 26.23 39.34 34.87
C ARG A 45 27.16 40.29 34.09
N LYS A 46 26.54 41.08 33.19
CA LYS A 46 26.41 42.54 33.37
C LYS A 46 25.37 43.16 32.44
N THR A 47 24.54 44.04 33.00
CA THR A 47 23.67 44.99 32.30
C THR A 47 24.12 46.41 32.66
N ALA A 48 24.09 47.29 31.65
CA ALA A 48 23.93 48.75 31.70
C ALA A 48 24.63 49.58 32.80
N GLU A 49 25.45 50.55 32.37
CA GLU A 49 25.51 51.88 32.97
C GLU A 49 25.88 52.93 31.89
N ASP A 50 25.45 54.18 32.09
CA ASP A 50 25.35 55.25 31.07
C ASP A 50 26.63 56.01 30.72
N LYS A 51 26.54 56.75 29.60
CA LYS A 51 27.11 58.10 29.24
C LYS A 51 27.99 58.11 27.98
N ALA A 52 28.19 59.23 27.26
CA ALA A 52 27.33 60.38 26.86
C ALA A 52 28.16 61.37 25.99
N ALA A 53 27.54 61.93 24.94
CA ALA A 53 27.77 63.28 24.36
C ALA A 53 29.02 63.66 23.50
N ILE A 54 28.74 64.00 22.22
CA ILE A 54 29.17 65.19 21.38
C ILE A 54 30.70 65.47 21.24
N VAL A 55 31.34 65.54 20.04
CA VAL A 55 31.50 66.65 19.04
C VAL A 55 32.44 66.14 17.91
N ASP A 56 32.52 66.61 16.64
CA ASP A 56 31.56 67.01 15.58
C ASP A 56 32.33 67.37 14.25
N ASP A 57 31.64 67.83 13.19
CA ASP A 57 32.11 68.44 11.90
C ASP A 57 32.90 67.62 10.84
N GLY A 58 32.50 67.69 9.54
CA GLY A 58 33.35 67.19 8.42
C GLY A 58 32.80 66.78 7.02
N ASP A 59 31.62 67.23 6.57
CA ASP A 59 31.15 67.27 5.15
C ASP A 59 30.99 66.03 4.20
N ALA A 60 29.85 66.10 3.46
CA ALA A 60 29.58 65.63 2.09
C ALA A 60 29.31 64.13 1.72
N GLU A 61 28.01 63.74 1.74
CA GLU A 61 27.43 62.85 0.72
C GLU A 61 26.09 63.41 0.17
N ALA A 62 25.82 63.18 -1.12
CA ALA A 62 24.75 63.86 -1.87
C ALA A 62 23.45 63.04 -1.94
N GLY A 63 22.33 63.65 -1.53
CA GLY A 63 21.03 63.01 -1.49
C GLY A 63 20.20 63.09 -2.78
N ALA A 64 19.35 62.09 -2.97
CA ALA A 64 18.08 62.19 -3.66
C ALA A 64 17.02 61.61 -2.72
N GLY A 65 15.93 62.29 -2.35
CA GLY A 65 15.32 63.44 -2.99
C GLY A 65 13.81 63.20 -2.96
N VAL A 66 13.22 63.22 -1.77
CA VAL A 66 11.77 63.02 -1.59
C VAL A 66 11.05 64.21 -2.19
N VAL A 67 10.39 64.00 -3.32
CA VAL A 67 9.51 65.01 -3.91
C VAL A 67 8.20 65.02 -3.13
N ILE A 68 8.06 65.99 -2.24
CA ILE A 68 6.75 66.38 -1.70
C ILE A 68 6.01 67.11 -2.83
N VAL A 69 4.96 66.49 -3.38
CA VAL A 69 4.02 67.18 -4.26
C VAL A 69 2.94 67.82 -3.38
N SER A 70 2.68 69.11 -3.61
CA SER A 70 1.67 69.91 -2.92
C SER A 70 0.24 69.40 -3.17
N GLU A 71 -0.65 69.56 -2.19
CA GLU A 71 -2.01 68.97 -2.17
C GLU A 71 -3.04 69.55 -3.16
N ASP A 72 -2.69 70.57 -3.96
CA ASP A 72 -3.67 71.36 -4.73
C ASP A 72 -3.78 71.06 -6.25
N ASP A 73 -3.01 70.10 -6.81
CA ASP A 73 -3.12 69.70 -8.23
C ASP A 73 -3.63 68.25 -8.38
N ALA A 74 -4.91 68.04 -8.02
CA ALA A 74 -5.64 66.78 -8.26
C ALA A 74 -6.04 66.61 -9.74
N ALA A 75 -5.07 66.63 -10.66
CA ALA A 75 -5.26 66.29 -12.06
C ALA A 75 -5.52 64.77 -12.22
N ALA A 76 -6.48 64.42 -13.07
CA ALA A 76 -6.95 63.04 -13.28
C ALA A 76 -5.79 62.06 -13.65
N PRO A 77 -5.87 60.77 -13.27
CA PRO A 77 -4.81 59.80 -13.54
C PRO A 77 -4.53 59.70 -15.05
N ALA A 78 -3.32 60.09 -15.46
CA ALA A 78 -2.91 60.12 -16.85
C ALA A 78 -3.07 58.74 -17.51
N SER A 79 -3.94 58.67 -18.52
CA SER A 79 -4.16 57.44 -19.28
C SER A 79 -2.94 57.15 -20.17
N VAL A 80 -2.20 56.08 -19.85
CA VAL A 80 -1.03 55.66 -20.62
C VAL A 80 -1.43 55.44 -22.08
N SER A 81 -0.76 56.13 -23.03
CA SER A 81 -1.14 56.11 -24.44
C SER A 81 -1.14 54.69 -25.03
N GLU A 82 -2.06 54.44 -25.96
CA GLU A 82 -2.23 53.10 -26.56
C GLU A 82 -1.00 52.66 -27.36
N GLU A 83 -0.21 53.60 -27.87
CA GLU A 83 1.07 53.32 -28.53
C GLU A 83 2.14 52.83 -27.54
N ALA A 84 2.27 53.48 -26.39
CA ALA A 84 3.17 53.04 -25.31
C ALA A 84 2.72 51.68 -24.75
N ASN A 85 1.41 51.47 -24.57
CA ASN A 85 0.86 50.18 -24.14
C ASN A 85 1.24 49.07 -25.14
N ARG A 86 1.11 49.33 -26.45
CA ARG A 86 1.46 48.38 -27.52
C ARG A 86 2.96 48.13 -27.61
N ARG A 87 3.81 49.14 -27.38
CA ARG A 87 5.28 49.02 -27.34
C ARG A 87 5.73 48.11 -26.20
N ILE A 88 5.33 48.43 -24.97
CA ILE A 88 5.68 47.66 -23.76
C ILE A 88 5.19 46.22 -23.87
N ARG A 89 3.94 46.01 -24.32
CA ARG A 89 3.37 44.67 -24.51
C ARG A 89 4.20 43.83 -25.48
N ARG A 90 4.60 44.37 -26.63
CA ARG A 90 5.43 43.66 -27.62
C ARG A 90 6.82 43.30 -27.08
N LEU A 91 7.39 44.11 -26.18
CA LEU A 91 8.67 43.79 -25.53
C LEU A 91 8.53 42.63 -24.54
N LEU A 92 7.48 42.64 -23.72
CA LEU A 92 7.14 41.53 -22.81
C LEU A 92 6.82 40.24 -23.59
N ASP A 93 6.04 40.34 -24.67
CA ASP A 93 5.69 39.23 -25.57
C ASP A 93 6.92 38.59 -26.24
N ARG A 94 7.98 39.38 -26.50
CA ARG A 94 9.20 38.90 -27.19
C ARG A 94 10.28 38.41 -26.23
N ARG A 95 10.33 38.90 -24.98
CA ARG A 95 11.39 38.58 -24.01
C ARG A 95 10.94 37.62 -22.91
N VAL A 96 9.75 37.84 -22.34
CA VAL A 96 9.31 37.11 -21.14
C VAL A 96 8.42 35.93 -21.51
N LEU A 97 7.44 36.14 -22.40
CA LEU A 97 6.49 35.09 -22.77
C LEU A 97 7.17 33.82 -23.35
N PRO A 98 8.17 33.91 -24.25
CA PRO A 98 8.84 32.71 -24.77
C PRO A 98 9.63 31.97 -23.69
N LEU A 99 10.28 32.69 -22.77
CA LEU A 99 11.04 32.10 -21.68
C LEU A 99 10.13 31.31 -20.72
N VAL A 100 9.01 31.90 -20.32
CA VAL A 100 8.02 31.25 -19.45
C VAL A 100 7.35 30.07 -20.18
N CYS A 101 7.09 30.18 -21.48
CA CYS A 101 6.62 29.06 -22.31
C CYS A 101 7.66 27.92 -22.40
N CYS A 102 8.95 28.21 -22.57
CA CYS A 102 10.00 27.18 -22.55
C CYS A 102 10.10 26.48 -21.19
N LEU A 103 10.03 27.21 -20.08
CA LEU A 103 9.99 26.62 -18.74
C LEU A 103 8.76 25.73 -18.53
N TYR A 104 7.60 26.13 -19.08
CA TYR A 104 6.39 25.31 -19.07
C TYR A 104 6.54 24.05 -19.95
N VAL A 105 7.21 24.15 -21.10
CA VAL A 105 7.55 22.98 -21.92
C VAL A 105 8.44 22.01 -21.13
N LEU A 106 9.50 22.50 -20.49
CA LEU A 106 10.43 21.67 -19.71
C LEU A 106 9.73 20.96 -18.55
N SER A 107 8.95 21.68 -17.74
CA SER A 107 8.15 21.07 -16.64
C SER A 107 7.16 20.02 -17.15
N TYR A 108 6.44 20.25 -18.25
CA TYR A 108 5.51 19.23 -18.76
C TYR A 108 6.18 18.07 -19.46
N LEU A 109 7.39 18.27 -20.00
CA LEU A 109 8.22 17.23 -20.60
C LEU A 109 8.74 16.27 -19.51
N ASP A 110 9.36 16.80 -18.44
CA ASP A 110 9.79 16.01 -17.27
C ASP A 110 8.62 15.26 -16.61
N ARG A 111 7.45 15.89 -16.52
CA ARG A 111 6.21 15.27 -16.00
C ARG A 111 5.66 14.16 -16.90
N GLY A 112 5.53 14.43 -18.20
CA GLY A 112 4.84 13.60 -19.18
C GLY A 112 5.64 12.39 -19.66
N ASN A 113 6.97 12.44 -19.54
CA ASN A 113 7.88 11.37 -19.95
C ASN A 113 7.56 10.01 -19.31
N ILE A 114 6.92 9.98 -18.14
CA ILE A 114 6.54 8.74 -17.45
C ILE A 114 5.73 7.77 -18.34
N GLY A 115 4.86 8.27 -19.24
CA GLY A 115 4.12 7.43 -20.20
C GLY A 115 4.99 6.83 -21.32
N ASN A 116 6.00 7.59 -21.78
CA ASN A 116 7.00 7.10 -22.72
C ASN A 116 7.92 6.08 -22.05
N ALA A 117 8.37 6.35 -20.82
CA ALA A 117 9.17 5.44 -20.00
C ALA A 117 8.47 4.10 -19.75
N LYS A 118 7.16 4.10 -19.44
CA LYS A 118 6.34 2.87 -19.34
C LYS A 118 6.49 2.02 -20.60
N THR A 119 6.30 2.66 -21.75
CA THR A 119 6.28 2.05 -23.09
C THR A 119 7.68 1.57 -23.51
N ALA A 120 8.73 2.29 -23.10
CA ALA A 120 10.14 1.96 -23.26
C ALA A 120 10.68 0.90 -22.26
N GLY A 121 9.82 0.32 -21.43
CA GLY A 121 10.15 -0.84 -20.58
C GLY A 121 10.31 -0.56 -19.08
N ALA A 122 10.21 0.69 -18.61
CA ALA A 122 10.47 1.05 -17.21
C ALA A 122 9.66 0.22 -16.20
N LYS A 123 8.38 -0.04 -16.50
CA LYS A 123 7.51 -0.86 -15.65
C LYS A 123 8.06 -2.29 -15.50
N ARG A 124 8.48 -2.92 -16.61
CA ARG A 124 8.99 -4.30 -16.65
C ARG A 124 10.37 -4.39 -16.00
N ASP A 125 11.27 -3.46 -16.33
CA ASP A 125 12.65 -3.45 -15.86
C ASP A 125 12.77 -3.15 -14.35
N LEU A 126 11.74 -2.55 -13.75
CA LEU A 126 11.60 -2.33 -12.30
C LEU A 126 10.68 -3.35 -11.61
N GLY A 127 10.15 -4.34 -12.34
CA GLY A 127 9.28 -5.39 -11.79
C GLY A 127 7.94 -4.90 -11.23
N LEU A 128 7.43 -3.76 -11.71
CA LEU A 128 6.25 -3.10 -11.14
C LEU A 128 4.95 -3.68 -11.71
N ASP A 129 3.92 -3.85 -10.87
CA ASP A 129 2.56 -4.16 -11.32
C ASP A 129 1.75 -2.89 -11.71
N SER A 130 0.48 -3.05 -12.14
CA SER A 130 -0.36 -1.92 -12.54
C SER A 130 -0.81 -0.99 -11.40
N SER A 131 -1.00 -1.51 -10.20
CA SER A 131 -1.30 -0.75 -8.97
C SER A 131 -0.07 0.03 -8.50
N GLN A 132 1.09 -0.62 -8.47
CA GLN A 132 2.38 0.02 -8.17
C GLN A 132 2.71 1.13 -9.19
N TRP A 133 2.45 0.88 -10.48
CA TRP A 133 2.57 1.92 -11.50
C TRP A 133 1.61 3.10 -11.26
N ALA A 134 0.36 2.83 -10.87
CA ALA A 134 -0.58 3.90 -10.51
C ALA A 134 -0.12 4.70 -9.28
N TRP A 135 0.53 4.06 -8.30
CA TRP A 135 1.17 4.74 -7.18
C TRP A 135 2.36 5.62 -7.60
N VAL A 136 3.18 5.19 -8.56
CA VAL A 136 4.26 6.00 -9.17
C VAL A 136 3.70 7.25 -9.87
N LEU A 137 2.55 7.13 -10.54
CA LEU A 137 1.84 8.28 -11.12
C LEU A 137 1.26 9.19 -10.02
N ASN A 138 0.54 8.61 -9.05
CA ASN A 138 -0.14 9.33 -7.98
C ASN A 138 0.82 10.06 -7.04
N ALA A 139 2.01 9.54 -6.76
CA ALA A 139 3.01 10.17 -5.89
C ALA A 139 3.30 11.63 -6.31
N PHE A 140 3.45 11.87 -7.62
CA PHE A 140 3.60 13.21 -8.17
C PHE A 140 2.36 14.07 -7.91
N TYR A 141 1.16 13.58 -8.25
CA TYR A 141 -0.07 14.37 -8.12
C TYR A 141 -0.43 14.66 -6.65
N VAL A 142 -0.14 13.75 -5.72
CA VAL A 142 -0.36 13.93 -4.27
C VAL A 142 0.56 15.06 -3.78
N CYS A 143 1.86 14.99 -4.08
CA CYS A 143 2.80 16.05 -3.75
C CYS A 143 2.45 17.37 -4.45
N TYR A 144 2.04 17.34 -5.72
CA TYR A 144 1.67 18.53 -6.49
C TYR A 144 0.50 19.28 -5.83
N VAL A 145 -0.58 18.57 -5.48
CA VAL A 145 -1.75 19.16 -4.82
C VAL A 145 -1.41 19.60 -3.38
N ALA A 146 -0.68 18.79 -2.62
CA ALA A 146 -0.32 19.11 -1.24
C ALA A 146 0.58 20.34 -1.10
N PHE A 147 1.41 20.64 -2.11
CA PHE A 147 2.34 21.77 -2.11
C PHE A 147 1.91 22.95 -3.01
N GLU A 148 0.72 22.92 -3.62
CA GLU A 148 0.21 23.99 -4.50
C GLU A 148 0.14 25.37 -3.79
N TRP A 149 -0.04 25.38 -2.46
CA TRP A 149 -0.03 26.59 -1.62
C TRP A 149 1.33 27.32 -1.61
N THR A 150 2.44 26.63 -1.91
CA THR A 150 3.77 27.24 -2.01
C THR A 150 3.87 28.28 -3.13
N THR A 151 2.89 28.33 -4.04
CA THR A 151 2.70 29.44 -4.99
C THR A 151 2.72 30.82 -4.31
N MET A 152 2.39 30.91 -3.02
CA MET A 152 2.53 32.15 -2.24
C MET A 152 3.98 32.66 -2.12
N PHE A 153 4.99 31.80 -2.27
CA PHE A 153 6.41 32.17 -2.21
C PHE A 153 6.86 33.06 -3.38
N TRP A 154 6.12 33.11 -4.48
CA TRP A 154 6.29 34.12 -5.55
C TRP A 154 6.07 35.57 -5.08
N LYS A 155 5.53 35.79 -3.87
CA LYS A 155 5.42 37.12 -3.24
C LYS A 155 6.61 37.47 -2.35
N PHE A 156 7.39 36.48 -1.90
CA PHE A 156 8.46 36.65 -0.93
C PHE A 156 9.85 36.61 -1.57
N PHE A 157 10.02 35.84 -2.66
CA PHE A 157 11.29 35.71 -3.37
C PHE A 157 11.25 36.36 -4.76
N PRO A 158 12.38 36.94 -5.23
CA PRO A 158 12.54 37.37 -6.63
C PRO A 158 12.26 36.20 -7.58
N ALA A 159 11.44 36.43 -8.61
CA ALA A 159 11.05 35.39 -9.57
C ALA A 159 12.25 34.77 -10.28
N HIS A 160 13.29 35.55 -10.64
CA HIS A 160 14.46 35.02 -11.33
C HIS A 160 15.25 34.04 -10.47
N VAL A 161 15.46 34.33 -9.18
CA VAL A 161 16.08 33.40 -8.23
C VAL A 161 15.18 32.19 -8.04
N TYR A 162 13.91 32.43 -7.71
CA TYR A 162 13.01 31.40 -7.23
C TYR A 162 12.69 30.35 -8.30
N VAL A 163 12.35 30.79 -9.51
CA VAL A 163 12.08 29.89 -10.64
C VAL A 163 13.33 29.11 -11.06
N SER A 164 14.52 29.71 -10.95
CA SER A 164 15.77 29.04 -11.35
C SER A 164 16.20 27.97 -10.36
N VAL A 165 16.05 28.23 -9.05
CA VAL A 165 16.26 27.21 -8.00
C VAL A 165 15.25 26.07 -8.17
N LEU A 166 13.97 26.38 -8.38
CA LEU A 166 12.97 25.35 -8.67
C LEU A 166 13.32 24.56 -9.94
N CYS A 167 13.77 25.23 -11.02
CA CYS A 167 14.14 24.60 -12.29
C CYS A 167 15.30 23.61 -12.12
N LEU A 168 16.33 24.01 -11.36
CA LEU A 168 17.44 23.14 -10.98
C LEU A 168 16.95 21.93 -10.18
N CYS A 169 16.08 22.14 -9.18
CA CYS A 169 15.57 21.08 -8.30
C CYS A 169 14.62 20.10 -9.00
N TRP A 170 13.68 20.58 -9.84
CA TRP A 170 12.76 19.69 -10.57
C TRP A 170 13.49 18.94 -11.68
N GLY A 171 14.41 19.60 -12.42
CA GLY A 171 15.27 18.92 -13.39
C GLY A 171 16.15 17.84 -12.76
N ALA A 172 16.73 18.10 -11.58
CA ALA A 172 17.50 17.11 -10.82
C ALA A 172 16.63 15.93 -10.34
N ALA A 173 15.38 16.18 -9.91
CA ALA A 173 14.43 15.13 -9.55
C ALA A 173 14.00 14.29 -10.77
N ALA A 174 13.83 14.92 -11.94
CA ALA A 174 13.57 14.22 -13.20
C ALA A 174 14.75 13.31 -13.57
N MET A 175 15.99 13.82 -13.60
CA MET A 175 17.20 13.02 -13.85
C MET A 175 17.33 11.85 -12.86
N SER A 176 17.02 12.07 -11.58
CA SER A 176 17.07 11.05 -10.53
C SER A 176 16.10 9.88 -10.80
N SER A 177 15.00 10.11 -11.52
CA SER A 177 14.07 9.04 -11.94
C SER A 177 14.75 8.03 -12.88
N GLY A 178 15.73 8.47 -13.70
CA GLY A 178 16.54 7.58 -14.54
C GLY A 178 17.55 6.74 -13.75
N ALA A 179 17.90 7.14 -12.53
CA ALA A 179 18.77 6.39 -11.62
C ALA A 179 17.99 5.42 -10.70
N ALA A 180 16.65 5.46 -10.69
CA ALA A 180 15.83 4.61 -9.82
C ALA A 180 16.05 3.11 -10.06
N ARG A 181 16.16 2.32 -8.98
CA ARG A 181 16.42 0.86 -9.05
C ARG A 181 15.25 0.01 -8.57
N ASN A 182 14.25 0.62 -7.94
CA ASN A 182 13.06 -0.01 -7.37
C ASN A 182 11.91 1.01 -7.37
N MET A 183 10.71 0.57 -6.96
CA MET A 183 9.53 1.43 -6.84
C MET A 183 9.79 2.65 -5.95
N ALA A 184 10.41 2.46 -4.77
CA ALA A 184 10.58 3.51 -3.78
C ALA A 184 11.43 4.68 -4.30
N HIS A 185 12.55 4.39 -4.98
CA HIS A 185 13.40 5.42 -5.58
C HIS A 185 12.63 6.24 -6.63
N LEU A 186 11.80 5.58 -7.45
CA LEU A 186 10.99 6.24 -8.47
C LEU A 186 9.86 7.06 -7.83
N VAL A 187 9.17 6.53 -6.82
CA VAL A 187 8.14 7.25 -6.04
C VAL A 187 8.71 8.50 -5.36
N VAL A 188 9.90 8.41 -4.74
CA VAL A 188 10.58 9.55 -4.11
C VAL A 188 10.96 10.61 -5.14
N ALA A 189 11.56 10.21 -6.27
CA ALA A 189 11.90 11.14 -7.35
C ALA A 189 10.65 11.83 -7.94
N ARG A 190 9.56 11.08 -8.15
CA ARG A 190 8.24 11.61 -8.58
C ARG A 190 7.62 12.55 -7.55
N GLY A 191 7.74 12.24 -6.26
CA GLY A 191 7.27 13.09 -5.17
C GLY A 191 8.00 14.43 -5.13
N PHE A 192 9.35 14.42 -5.16
CA PHE A 192 10.14 15.64 -5.24
C PHE A 192 9.85 16.47 -6.49
N LEU A 193 9.70 15.83 -7.66
CA LEU A 193 9.27 16.52 -8.88
C LEU A 193 7.90 17.21 -8.66
N GLY A 194 6.95 16.52 -8.02
CA GLY A 194 5.65 17.08 -7.66
C GLY A 194 5.75 18.31 -6.74
N VAL A 195 6.60 18.26 -5.71
CA VAL A 195 6.84 19.40 -4.79
C VAL A 195 7.40 20.62 -5.53
N PHE A 196 8.41 20.43 -6.37
CA PHE A 196 9.07 21.55 -7.06
C PHE A 196 8.25 22.10 -8.25
N GLU A 197 7.50 21.24 -8.97
CA GLU A 197 6.61 21.69 -10.05
C GLU A 197 5.32 22.35 -9.56
N ALA A 198 4.79 21.97 -8.39
CA ALA A 198 3.56 22.54 -7.81
C ALA A 198 3.56 24.07 -7.86
N THR A 199 4.69 24.65 -7.42
CA THR A 199 4.88 26.09 -7.34
C THR A 199 4.94 26.76 -8.72
N PHE A 200 5.48 26.10 -9.74
CA PHE A 200 5.64 26.69 -11.07
C PHE A 200 4.35 26.59 -11.90
N GLY A 201 3.64 25.46 -11.85
CA GLY A 201 2.45 25.23 -12.66
C GLY A 201 1.29 26.20 -12.36
N ALA A 202 1.04 26.49 -11.08
CA ALA A 202 0.08 27.52 -10.65
C ALA A 202 0.71 28.93 -10.60
N GLY A 203 2.03 29.01 -10.36
CA GLY A 203 2.77 30.28 -10.25
C GLY A 203 3.01 31.00 -11.57
N ALA A 204 3.25 30.31 -12.69
CA ALA A 204 3.45 30.95 -13.99
C ALA A 204 2.19 31.72 -14.48
N PRO A 205 0.96 31.19 -14.31
CA PRO A 205 -0.27 31.96 -14.47
C PRO A 205 -0.37 33.21 -13.57
N TYR A 206 0.04 33.10 -12.31
CA TYR A 206 0.09 34.24 -11.39
C TYR A 206 1.12 35.29 -11.85
N PHE A 207 2.31 34.87 -12.25
CA PHE A 207 3.41 35.71 -12.70
C PHE A 207 3.04 36.56 -13.93
N LEU A 208 2.52 35.96 -15.01
CA LEU A 208 2.09 36.75 -16.17
C LEU A 208 0.94 37.71 -15.82
N SER A 209 0.12 37.41 -14.80
CA SER A 209 -0.93 38.34 -14.33
C SER A 209 -0.38 39.60 -13.66
N MET A 210 0.88 39.58 -13.22
CA MET A 210 1.62 40.76 -12.71
C MET A 210 2.30 41.56 -13.84
N LEU A 211 2.26 41.09 -15.09
CA LEU A 211 2.94 41.73 -16.24
C LEU A 211 1.98 42.24 -17.33
N TYR A 212 0.77 41.68 -17.45
CA TYR A 212 -0.19 42.02 -18.51
C TYR A 212 -1.55 42.49 -17.94
N ARG A 213 -2.22 43.40 -18.65
CA ARG A 213 -3.57 43.86 -18.27
C ARG A 213 -4.59 42.73 -18.40
N ARG A 214 -5.71 42.82 -17.67
CA ARG A 214 -6.84 41.86 -17.73
C ARG A 214 -7.34 41.59 -19.16
N LYS A 215 -7.42 42.63 -20.02
CA LYS A 215 -7.81 42.50 -21.44
C LYS A 215 -6.77 41.78 -22.32
N GLU A 216 -5.51 41.69 -21.88
CA GLU A 216 -4.38 41.11 -22.63
C GLU A 216 -4.01 39.70 -22.17
N LEU A 217 -4.35 39.35 -20.92
CA LEU A 217 -3.90 38.14 -20.24
C LEU A 217 -4.43 36.84 -20.87
N GLY A 218 -5.67 36.85 -21.39
CA GLY A 218 -6.39 35.65 -21.85
C GLY A 218 -5.66 34.86 -22.95
N PHE A 219 -5.29 35.50 -24.04
CA PHE A 219 -4.51 34.87 -25.11
C PHE A 219 -3.20 34.27 -24.61
N ARG A 220 -2.50 34.98 -23.70
CA ARG A 220 -1.17 34.59 -23.18
C ARG A 220 -1.26 33.41 -22.22
N MET A 221 -2.29 33.36 -21.39
CA MET A 221 -2.62 32.18 -20.57
C MET A 221 -2.93 30.97 -21.43
N SER A 222 -3.76 31.17 -22.45
CA SER A 222 -4.19 30.05 -23.30
C SER A 222 -3.04 29.53 -24.18
N LEU A 223 -2.11 30.41 -24.58
CA LEU A 223 -0.83 30.01 -25.20
C LEU A 223 0.10 29.28 -24.21
N LEU A 224 0.24 29.77 -22.98
CA LEU A 224 1.07 29.15 -21.94
C LEU A 224 0.57 27.73 -21.61
N VAL A 225 -0.70 27.58 -21.23
CA VAL A 225 -1.31 26.27 -20.95
C VAL A 225 -1.28 25.39 -22.22
N GLY A 226 -1.46 26.00 -23.38
CA GLY A 226 -1.31 25.36 -24.69
C GLY A 226 0.09 24.79 -24.97
N MET A 227 1.14 25.16 -24.24
CA MET A 227 2.47 24.53 -24.38
C MET A 227 2.50 23.09 -23.86
N SER A 228 1.53 22.65 -23.07
CA SER A 228 1.49 21.27 -22.55
C SER A 228 1.39 20.16 -23.63
N PRO A 229 0.50 20.22 -24.65
CA PRO A 229 0.57 19.27 -25.77
C PRO A 229 1.85 19.45 -26.61
N LEU A 230 2.42 20.65 -26.70
CA LEU A 230 3.71 20.83 -27.38
C LEU A 230 4.86 20.14 -26.62
N ALA A 231 4.85 20.18 -25.29
CA ALA A 231 5.79 19.43 -24.44
C ALA A 231 5.67 17.91 -24.67
N ASN A 232 4.45 17.38 -24.67
CA ASN A 232 4.20 15.97 -24.94
C ASN A 232 4.57 15.57 -26.38
N THR A 233 4.51 16.51 -27.35
CA THR A 233 5.05 16.32 -28.70
C THR A 233 6.57 16.12 -28.66
N PHE A 234 7.29 17.00 -27.94
CA PHE A 234 8.74 16.88 -27.79
C PHE A 234 9.15 15.61 -27.04
N ALA A 235 8.53 15.30 -25.89
CA ALA A 235 8.80 14.09 -25.13
C ALA A 235 8.57 12.81 -25.97
N SER A 236 7.48 12.73 -26.73
CA SER A 236 7.20 11.59 -27.61
C SER A 236 8.19 11.48 -28.79
N SER A 237 8.67 12.62 -29.30
CA SER A 237 9.66 12.68 -30.39
C SER A 237 11.08 12.34 -29.91
N LEU A 238 11.46 12.81 -28.72
CA LEU A 238 12.71 12.45 -28.05
C LEU A 238 12.70 10.96 -27.69
N ALA A 239 11.58 10.45 -27.18
CA ALA A 239 11.42 9.03 -26.89
C ALA A 239 11.59 8.15 -28.14
N TYR A 240 10.97 8.52 -29.27
CA TYR A 240 11.19 7.85 -30.56
C TYR A 240 12.69 7.76 -30.94
N GLY A 241 13.47 8.83 -30.72
CA GLY A 241 14.91 8.83 -31.01
C GLY A 241 15.75 8.04 -29.99
N ILE A 242 15.50 8.26 -28.69
CA ILE A 242 16.29 7.69 -27.58
C ILE A 242 16.05 6.19 -27.45
N THR A 243 14.83 5.69 -27.71
CA THR A 243 14.53 4.24 -27.65
C THR A 243 15.23 3.41 -28.73
N GLN A 244 15.84 4.05 -29.73
CA GLN A 244 16.66 3.39 -30.74
C GLN A 244 18.14 3.29 -30.35
N ILE A 245 18.59 3.97 -29.28
CA ILE A 245 19.97 3.94 -28.80
C ILE A 245 20.26 2.56 -28.18
N ARG A 246 21.23 1.84 -28.74
CA ARG A 246 21.74 0.58 -28.18
C ARG A 246 22.98 0.87 -27.34
N GLY A 247 22.83 0.81 -26.01
CA GLY A 247 23.92 1.02 -25.05
C GLY A 247 23.75 0.15 -23.81
N SER A 248 24.63 0.33 -22.82
CA SER A 248 24.61 -0.42 -21.55
C SER A 248 23.51 0.03 -20.57
N LEU A 249 22.90 1.19 -20.78
CA LEU A 249 21.78 1.70 -20.00
C LEU A 249 20.45 1.43 -20.72
N ALA A 250 19.45 0.96 -19.97
CA ALA A 250 18.10 0.74 -20.49
C ALA A 250 17.50 2.05 -21.07
N PRO A 251 16.84 2.03 -22.25
CA PRO A 251 16.49 3.27 -22.95
C PRO A 251 15.58 4.21 -22.16
N TRP A 252 14.67 3.69 -21.32
CA TRP A 252 13.81 4.51 -20.47
C TRP A 252 14.59 5.32 -19.42
N ARG A 253 15.78 4.87 -18.99
CA ARG A 253 16.66 5.62 -18.09
C ARG A 253 17.28 6.82 -18.79
N LEU A 254 17.66 6.64 -20.06
CA LEU A 254 18.19 7.70 -20.90
C LEU A 254 17.15 8.78 -21.17
N LEU A 255 15.85 8.44 -21.27
CA LEU A 255 14.76 9.43 -21.37
C LEU A 255 14.84 10.44 -20.22
N PHE A 256 14.75 9.96 -18.97
CA PHE A 256 14.77 10.82 -17.79
C PHE A 256 16.08 11.60 -17.61
N ILE A 257 17.23 10.98 -17.93
CA ILE A 257 18.54 11.63 -17.79
C ILE A 257 18.71 12.75 -18.83
N ILE A 258 18.39 12.48 -20.10
CA ILE A 258 18.56 13.46 -21.18
C ILE A 258 17.57 14.62 -20.98
N GLU A 259 16.30 14.32 -20.74
CA GLU A 259 15.25 15.33 -20.58
C GLU A 259 15.47 16.21 -19.36
N GLY A 260 15.69 15.62 -18.18
CA GLY A 260 15.99 16.39 -16.97
C GLY A 260 17.30 17.18 -17.05
N SER A 261 18.29 16.71 -17.83
CA SER A 261 19.54 17.47 -18.05
C SER A 261 19.31 18.73 -18.88
N LEU A 262 18.39 18.71 -19.85
CA LEU A 262 18.01 19.92 -20.60
C LEU A 262 17.35 20.94 -19.68
N THR A 263 16.50 20.49 -18.75
CA THR A 263 15.91 21.33 -17.71
C THR A 263 16.99 21.95 -16.80
N VAL A 264 17.91 21.15 -16.26
CA VAL A 264 19.01 21.63 -15.40
C VAL A 264 19.90 22.65 -16.14
N LEU A 265 20.24 22.39 -17.40
CA LEU A 265 21.03 23.32 -18.23
C LEU A 265 20.27 24.61 -18.59
N PHE A 266 18.95 24.63 -18.47
CA PHE A 266 18.12 25.81 -18.66
C PHE A 266 17.96 26.68 -17.40
N ALA A 267 18.26 26.15 -16.20
CA ALA A 267 18.18 26.91 -14.95
C ALA A 267 19.05 28.20 -14.95
N PRO A 268 20.31 28.21 -15.44
CA PRO A 268 21.08 29.45 -15.61
C PRO A 268 20.45 30.43 -16.61
N VAL A 269 19.80 29.93 -17.66
CA VAL A 269 19.11 30.76 -18.66
C VAL A 269 17.90 31.46 -18.02
N ALA A 270 17.15 30.76 -17.18
CA ALA A 270 16.09 31.36 -16.37
C ALA A 270 16.66 32.43 -15.41
N TYR A 271 17.80 32.17 -14.76
CA TYR A 271 18.38 33.06 -13.76
C TYR A 271 18.79 34.42 -14.35
N PHE A 272 19.39 34.42 -15.54
CA PHE A 272 19.86 35.65 -16.19
C PHE A 272 18.82 36.36 -17.06
N LEU A 273 17.77 35.67 -17.54
CA LEU A 273 16.79 36.24 -18.49
C LEU A 273 15.39 36.48 -17.92
N LEU A 274 15.02 35.82 -16.82
CA LEU A 274 13.71 36.06 -16.19
C LEU A 274 13.74 37.39 -15.43
N ILE A 275 12.62 38.11 -15.44
CA ILE A 275 12.46 39.38 -14.72
C ILE A 275 11.62 39.17 -13.46
N ASP A 276 11.88 39.93 -12.41
CA ASP A 276 11.05 39.89 -11.20
C ASP A 276 9.78 40.72 -11.36
N SER A 277 9.91 41.90 -11.96
CA SER A 277 8.82 42.85 -12.12
C SER A 277 9.03 43.76 -13.35
N PRO A 278 8.01 44.52 -13.78
CA PRO A 278 8.16 45.53 -14.82
C PRO A 278 9.17 46.64 -14.46
N SER A 279 9.39 46.92 -13.16
CA SER A 279 10.34 47.94 -12.72
C SER A 279 11.80 47.46 -12.76
N THR A 280 12.07 46.18 -12.51
CA THR A 280 13.44 45.63 -12.57
C THR A 280 13.89 45.26 -13.99
N ALA A 281 12.96 44.98 -14.91
CA ALA A 281 13.24 44.53 -16.29
C ALA A 281 14.38 45.28 -17.02
N PRO A 282 15.50 44.64 -17.37
CA PRO A 282 16.68 45.34 -17.93
C PRO A 282 16.51 45.80 -19.38
N PHE A 283 15.52 45.27 -20.11
CA PHE A 283 15.25 45.60 -21.51
C PHE A 283 14.22 46.74 -21.71
N LEU A 284 13.68 47.30 -20.63
CA LEU A 284 12.79 48.46 -20.68
C LEU A 284 13.58 49.75 -20.40
N SER A 285 13.31 50.81 -21.16
CA SER A 285 13.86 52.14 -20.91
C SER A 285 13.38 52.70 -19.56
N LYS A 286 14.06 53.70 -19.00
CA LYS A 286 13.63 54.34 -17.73
C LYS A 286 12.19 54.87 -17.80
N GLU A 287 11.79 55.41 -18.95
CA GLU A 287 10.42 55.86 -19.25
C GLU A 287 9.45 54.68 -19.36
N ASP A 288 9.79 53.66 -20.16
CA ASP A 288 8.94 52.46 -20.33
C ASP A 288 8.71 51.73 -19.01
N LYS A 289 9.66 51.74 -18.07
CA LYS A 289 9.49 51.15 -16.72
C LYS A 289 8.40 51.84 -15.92
N VAL A 290 8.40 53.17 -15.88
CA VAL A 290 7.37 53.97 -15.18
C VAL A 290 6.01 53.72 -15.82
N LEU A 291 5.92 53.80 -17.15
CA LEU A 291 4.70 53.51 -17.90
C LEU A 291 4.25 52.04 -17.73
N ALA A 292 5.17 51.08 -17.56
CA ALA A 292 4.89 49.67 -17.37
C ALA A 292 4.33 49.33 -15.97
N VAL A 293 4.66 50.14 -14.95
CA VAL A 293 4.02 50.05 -13.63
C VAL A 293 2.66 50.78 -13.66
N GLN A 294 2.62 52.01 -14.19
CA GLN A 294 1.39 52.81 -14.27
C GLN A 294 0.26 52.13 -15.06
N ARG A 295 0.59 51.48 -16.19
CA ARG A 295 -0.39 50.75 -17.04
C ARG A 295 -1.10 49.59 -16.34
N LEU A 296 -0.62 49.11 -15.20
CA LEU A 296 -1.19 47.95 -14.52
C LEU A 296 -2.35 48.35 -13.58
N GLN A 297 -2.44 49.63 -13.18
CA GLN A 297 -3.51 50.27 -12.38
C GLN A 297 -4.04 49.51 -11.14
N VAL A 298 -3.41 48.42 -10.75
CA VAL A 298 -3.56 47.80 -9.44
C VAL A 298 -2.55 48.47 -8.53
N LYS A 299 -3.05 49.27 -7.59
CA LYS A 299 -2.31 49.79 -6.43
C LYS A 299 -1.46 48.65 -5.86
N ASP A 300 -0.14 48.82 -5.84
CA ASP A 300 0.85 47.76 -5.64
C ASP A 300 0.54 46.90 -4.39
N SER A 301 -0.17 45.78 -4.59
CA SER A 301 -0.66 44.95 -3.49
C SER A 301 0.42 44.06 -2.88
N THR A 302 1.65 44.13 -3.41
CA THR A 302 2.87 43.68 -2.74
C THR A 302 3.13 44.51 -1.47
N ALA A 303 2.55 45.72 -1.36
CA ALA A 303 2.56 46.54 -0.15
C ALA A 303 1.17 46.58 0.55
N LYS A 304 1.03 45.79 1.62
CA LYS A 304 0.07 46.00 2.74
C LYS A 304 -1.43 46.12 2.40
N GLY A 305 -1.94 45.33 1.44
CA GLY A 305 -3.38 45.08 1.28
C GLY A 305 -3.83 43.78 1.95
N GLY A 306 -4.44 43.85 3.14
CA GLY A 306 -4.94 42.66 3.85
C GLY A 306 -6.04 41.90 3.09
N VAL A 307 -6.13 40.59 3.30
CA VAL A 307 -7.14 39.72 2.65
C VAL A 307 -8.55 40.21 2.97
N LYS A 308 -9.30 40.65 1.95
CA LYS A 308 -10.69 41.10 2.10
C LYS A 308 -11.60 39.87 2.31
N TRP A 309 -11.70 39.36 3.54
CA TRP A 309 -12.45 38.13 3.88
C TRP A 309 -13.89 38.08 3.33
N LYS A 310 -14.61 39.21 3.27
CA LYS A 310 -15.94 39.28 2.63
C LYS A 310 -15.91 38.89 1.14
N GLN A 311 -14.85 39.26 0.41
CA GLN A 311 -14.65 38.85 -0.99
C GLN A 311 -14.24 37.37 -1.11
N VAL A 312 -13.48 36.84 -0.15
CA VAL A 312 -13.11 35.42 -0.09
C VAL A 312 -14.37 34.55 0.10
N VAL A 313 -15.22 34.88 1.07
CA VAL A 313 -16.52 34.22 1.28
C VAL A 313 -17.41 34.34 0.04
N ALA A 314 -17.49 35.52 -0.59
CA ALA A 314 -18.22 35.71 -1.84
C ALA A 314 -17.61 34.96 -3.05
N GLY A 315 -16.38 34.46 -2.95
CA GLY A 315 -15.75 33.52 -3.88
C GLY A 315 -16.20 32.08 -3.65
N PHE A 316 -16.16 31.63 -2.39
CA PHE A 316 -16.67 30.32 -1.98
C PHE A 316 -18.19 30.16 -2.19
N SER A 317 -18.97 31.25 -2.19
CA SER A 317 -20.41 31.18 -2.49
C SER A 317 -20.78 31.34 -3.97
N ASP A 318 -19.83 31.58 -4.88
CA ASP A 318 -20.15 31.78 -6.30
C ASP A 318 -20.24 30.45 -7.05
N TYR A 319 -21.46 30.07 -7.45
CA TYR A 319 -21.73 28.85 -8.21
C TYR A 319 -20.88 28.73 -9.48
N LYS A 320 -20.47 29.86 -10.08
CA LYS A 320 -19.65 29.90 -11.29
C LYS A 320 -18.30 29.22 -11.07
N ASN A 321 -17.71 29.34 -9.88
CA ASN A 321 -16.43 28.70 -9.53
C ASN A 321 -16.54 27.18 -9.59
N TYR A 322 -17.60 26.59 -9.03
CA TYR A 322 -17.82 25.15 -9.02
C TYR A 322 -18.13 24.59 -10.41
N VAL A 323 -18.89 25.31 -11.24
CA VAL A 323 -19.13 24.91 -12.65
C VAL A 323 -17.81 24.93 -13.44
N HIS A 324 -16.99 25.96 -13.29
CA HIS A 324 -15.67 26.01 -13.92
C HIS A 324 -14.71 24.94 -13.39
N ALA A 325 -14.74 24.66 -12.08
CA ALA A 325 -13.96 23.60 -11.45
C ALA A 325 -14.37 22.20 -11.94
N LEU A 326 -15.67 21.93 -12.12
CA LEU A 326 -16.17 20.68 -12.69
C LEU A 326 -15.75 20.51 -14.15
N ILE A 327 -15.83 21.57 -14.97
CA ILE A 327 -15.29 21.56 -16.33
C ILE A 327 -13.78 21.30 -16.32
N HIS A 328 -13.04 21.92 -15.39
CA HIS A 328 -11.60 21.73 -15.28
C HIS A 328 -11.24 20.31 -14.84
N PHE A 329 -11.94 19.74 -13.87
CA PHE A 329 -11.81 18.35 -13.44
C PHE A 329 -12.03 17.37 -14.61
N CYS A 330 -13.10 17.54 -15.37
CA CYS A 330 -13.40 16.68 -16.51
C CYS A 330 -12.34 16.79 -17.62
N ALA A 331 -11.82 18.00 -17.89
CA ALA A 331 -10.77 18.22 -18.86
C ALA A 331 -9.40 17.71 -18.37
N ASN A 332 -9.09 17.87 -17.09
CA ASN A 332 -7.83 17.51 -16.47
C ASN A 332 -7.70 15.98 -16.25
N TYR A 333 -8.83 15.27 -16.08
CA TYR A 333 -8.87 13.81 -16.19
C TYR A 333 -8.29 13.35 -17.53
N SER A 334 -8.86 13.84 -18.63
CA SER A 334 -8.49 13.44 -19.99
C SER A 334 -7.09 13.91 -20.37
N PHE A 335 -6.68 15.07 -19.87
CA PHE A 335 -5.33 15.60 -19.97
C PHE A 335 -4.29 14.64 -19.36
N SER A 336 -4.46 14.27 -18.09
CA SER A 336 -3.54 13.37 -17.37
C SER A 336 -3.61 11.94 -17.93
N ALA A 337 -4.81 11.45 -18.28
CA ALA A 337 -4.99 10.15 -18.93
C ALA A 337 -4.21 10.03 -20.24
N LEU A 338 -4.38 10.99 -21.16
CA LEU A 338 -3.63 10.99 -22.42
C LEU A 338 -2.13 11.11 -22.13
N SER A 339 -1.69 12.05 -21.28
CA SER A 339 -0.26 12.25 -21.00
C SER A 339 0.43 11.00 -20.43
N ASN A 340 -0.26 10.22 -19.59
CA ASN A 340 0.33 9.07 -18.90
C ASN A 340 0.22 7.75 -19.70
N PHE A 341 -0.80 7.61 -20.57
CA PHE A 341 -1.12 6.32 -21.20
C PHE A 341 -1.18 6.34 -22.73
N LEU A 342 -1.16 7.50 -23.40
CA LEU A 342 -1.34 7.54 -24.86
C LEU A 342 -0.29 6.72 -25.65
N PRO A 343 1.02 6.73 -25.31
CA PRO A 343 1.99 5.86 -25.99
C PRO A 343 1.68 4.36 -25.83
N SER A 344 1.09 3.95 -24.70
CA SER A 344 0.64 2.57 -24.47
C SER A 344 -0.63 2.25 -25.26
N ILE A 345 -1.62 3.17 -25.28
CA ILE A 345 -2.83 3.03 -26.11
C ILE A 345 -2.45 2.86 -27.59
N VAL A 346 -1.49 3.63 -28.11
CA VAL A 346 -1.04 3.54 -29.51
C VAL A 346 -0.24 2.25 -29.75
N LYS A 347 0.61 1.81 -28.81
CA LYS A 347 1.32 0.51 -28.92
C LYS A 347 0.32 -0.65 -29.05
N ASP A 348 -0.72 -0.64 -28.24
CA ASP A 348 -1.74 -1.68 -28.22
C ASP A 348 -2.76 -1.57 -29.39
N LEU A 349 -2.52 -0.68 -30.37
CA LEU A 349 -3.12 -0.73 -31.72
C LEU A 349 -2.33 -1.64 -32.70
N GLY A 350 -1.31 -2.37 -32.22
CA GLY A 350 -0.47 -3.24 -33.04
C GLY A 350 0.80 -2.60 -33.58
N TYR A 351 1.19 -1.42 -33.08
CA TYR A 351 2.46 -0.77 -33.42
C TYR A 351 3.56 -1.18 -32.43
N ASP A 352 4.80 -1.33 -32.92
CA ASP A 352 5.94 -1.53 -32.03
C ASP A 352 6.19 -0.31 -31.12
N SER A 353 6.90 -0.52 -30.00
CA SER A 353 7.11 0.48 -28.95
C SER A 353 7.73 1.80 -29.47
N VAL A 354 8.63 1.71 -30.45
CA VAL A 354 9.30 2.88 -31.04
C VAL A 354 8.30 3.63 -31.92
N LYS A 355 7.66 2.95 -32.88
CA LYS A 355 6.62 3.54 -33.75
C LYS A 355 5.47 4.14 -32.95
N ALA A 356 5.06 3.52 -31.85
CA ALA A 356 3.98 4.01 -30.99
C ALA A 356 4.29 5.39 -30.37
N GLN A 357 5.51 5.59 -29.87
CA GLN A 357 5.99 6.90 -29.40
C GLN A 357 6.03 7.93 -30.54
N GLY A 358 6.58 7.53 -31.70
CA GLY A 358 6.62 8.40 -32.90
C GLY A 358 5.23 8.82 -33.40
N LEU A 359 4.26 7.91 -33.42
CA LEU A 359 2.87 8.16 -33.83
C LEU A 359 2.08 8.97 -32.78
N THR A 360 2.55 9.04 -31.54
CA THR A 360 1.92 9.85 -30.50
C THR A 360 2.22 11.35 -30.68
N ALA A 361 3.40 11.72 -31.18
CA ALA A 361 3.81 13.12 -31.34
C ALA A 361 2.91 13.94 -32.31
N PRO A 362 2.52 13.46 -33.51
CA PRO A 362 1.63 14.21 -34.42
C PRO A 362 0.27 14.57 -33.83
N ALA A 363 -0.34 13.68 -33.05
CA ALA A 363 -1.64 13.93 -32.42
C ALA A 363 -1.57 15.06 -31.38
N TYR A 364 -0.50 15.09 -30.58
CA TYR A 364 -0.25 16.20 -29.66
C TYR A 364 0.09 17.50 -30.39
N PHE A 365 0.87 17.46 -31.48
CA PHE A 365 1.19 18.66 -32.26
C PHE A 365 -0.07 19.28 -32.89
N ALA A 366 -0.96 18.43 -33.42
CA ALA A 366 -2.27 18.87 -33.89
C ALA A 366 -3.11 19.49 -32.77
N ALA A 367 -3.13 18.88 -31.57
CA ALA A 367 -3.81 19.45 -30.41
C ALA A 367 -3.24 20.82 -30.01
N PHE A 368 -1.92 21.03 -30.06
CA PHE A 368 -1.30 22.35 -29.86
C PHE A 368 -1.78 23.39 -30.88
N LEU A 369 -1.80 23.06 -32.18
CA LEU A 369 -2.29 23.97 -33.23
C LEU A 369 -3.77 24.33 -33.02
N VAL A 370 -4.60 23.36 -32.62
CA VAL A 370 -6.02 23.60 -32.29
C VAL A 370 -6.14 24.44 -31.00
N CYS A 371 -5.30 24.25 -29.99
CA CYS A 371 -5.26 25.12 -28.80
C CYS A 371 -5.00 26.58 -29.20
N VAL A 372 -4.00 26.85 -30.04
CA VAL A 372 -3.68 28.21 -30.50
C VAL A 372 -4.83 28.81 -31.33
N ALA A 373 -5.37 28.05 -32.29
CA ALA A 373 -6.47 28.49 -33.14
C ALA A 373 -7.76 28.76 -32.35
N ALA A 374 -8.15 27.86 -31.45
CA ALA A 374 -9.33 27.99 -30.60
C ALA A 374 -9.18 29.13 -29.59
N SER A 375 -7.96 29.37 -29.06
CA SER A 375 -7.66 30.53 -28.20
C SER A 375 -7.80 31.85 -28.93
N TYR A 376 -7.27 31.94 -30.16
CA TYR A 376 -7.42 33.11 -31.03
C TYR A 376 -8.90 33.36 -31.37
N ALA A 377 -9.65 32.32 -31.74
CA ALA A 377 -11.09 32.42 -31.99
C ALA A 377 -11.87 32.83 -30.74
N SER A 378 -11.52 32.30 -29.56
CA SER A 378 -12.10 32.63 -28.26
C SER A 378 -12.03 34.11 -27.95
N ASP A 379 -10.84 34.71 -28.13
CA ASP A 379 -10.65 36.14 -27.88
C ASP A 379 -11.19 37.02 -29.02
N ARG A 380 -11.24 36.53 -30.28
CA ARG A 380 -11.82 37.27 -31.41
C ARG A 380 -13.34 37.36 -31.37
N PHE A 381 -14.03 36.29 -30.96
CA PHE A 381 -15.49 36.20 -30.95
C PHE A 381 -16.13 36.44 -29.57
N GLY A 382 -15.36 36.38 -28.48
CA GLY A 382 -15.83 36.58 -27.10
C GLY A 382 -16.75 35.48 -26.54
N ARG A 383 -17.24 34.56 -27.38
CA ARG A 383 -18.17 33.48 -27.01
C ARG A 383 -17.46 32.19 -26.57
N ARG A 384 -16.63 32.30 -25.53
CA ARG A 384 -15.71 31.24 -25.08
C ARG A 384 -16.37 29.88 -24.84
N GLY A 385 -17.51 29.85 -24.15
CA GLY A 385 -18.21 28.60 -23.83
C GLY A 385 -18.81 27.85 -25.01
N LEU A 386 -19.10 28.52 -26.14
CA LEU A 386 -19.50 27.82 -27.38
C LEU A 386 -18.31 27.12 -28.04
N ILE A 387 -17.11 27.69 -27.93
CA ILE A 387 -15.89 27.08 -28.47
C ILE A 387 -15.47 25.88 -27.60
N VAL A 388 -15.52 26.01 -26.27
CA VAL A 388 -15.32 24.89 -25.33
C VAL A 388 -16.34 23.77 -25.59
N ALA A 389 -17.61 24.10 -25.85
CA ALA A 389 -18.62 23.11 -26.25
C ALA A 389 -18.25 22.42 -27.58
N GLY A 390 -17.88 23.19 -28.61
CA GLY A 390 -17.49 22.65 -29.91
C GLY A 390 -16.28 21.71 -29.87
N THR A 391 -15.21 22.08 -29.15
CA THR A 391 -14.04 21.20 -29.00
C THR A 391 -14.36 20.00 -28.12
N SER A 392 -15.18 20.14 -27.08
CA SER A 392 -15.59 19.00 -26.25
C SER A 392 -16.46 18.01 -27.02
N ALA A 393 -17.33 18.46 -27.93
CA ALA A 393 -18.07 17.58 -28.83
C ALA A 393 -17.12 16.74 -29.72
N LEU A 394 -16.02 17.33 -30.21
CA LEU A 394 -14.96 16.60 -30.93
C LEU A 394 -14.32 15.52 -30.05
N GLY A 395 -14.03 15.86 -28.79
CA GLY A 395 -13.44 14.94 -27.80
C GLY A 395 -14.38 13.79 -27.40
N VAL A 396 -15.69 14.04 -27.32
CA VAL A 396 -16.72 12.99 -27.12
C VAL A 396 -16.71 12.00 -28.28
N VAL A 397 -16.63 12.48 -29.54
CA VAL A 397 -16.50 11.57 -30.69
C VAL A 397 -15.19 10.78 -30.63
N GLY A 398 -14.08 11.42 -30.26
CA GLY A 398 -12.78 10.76 -30.14
C GLY A 398 -12.74 9.63 -29.10
N TYR A 399 -13.14 9.92 -27.86
CA TYR A 399 -13.24 8.90 -26.82
C TYR A 399 -14.35 7.88 -27.07
N GLY A 400 -15.47 8.28 -27.69
CA GLY A 400 -16.53 7.38 -28.10
C GLY A 400 -16.05 6.35 -29.13
N LEU A 401 -15.24 6.75 -30.11
CA LEU A 401 -14.60 5.83 -31.05
C LEU A 401 -13.61 4.88 -30.35
N LEU A 402 -12.80 5.39 -29.41
CA LEU A 402 -11.87 4.57 -28.64
C LEU A 402 -12.57 3.55 -27.74
N ALA A 403 -13.72 3.89 -27.16
CA ALA A 403 -14.49 3.00 -26.30
C ALA A 403 -15.37 2.00 -27.08
N ALA A 404 -15.93 2.40 -28.23
CA ALA A 404 -16.87 1.58 -28.98
C ALA A 404 -16.21 0.64 -30.01
N VAL A 405 -15.01 0.95 -30.50
CA VAL A 405 -14.32 0.13 -31.51
C VAL A 405 -13.35 -0.84 -30.82
N GLN A 406 -13.86 -2.04 -30.53
CA GLN A 406 -13.10 -3.18 -29.98
C GLN A 406 -12.70 -4.21 -31.07
N ASP A 407 -12.34 -3.72 -32.26
CA ASP A 407 -11.99 -4.54 -33.43
C ASP A 407 -10.55 -4.23 -33.87
N ASP A 408 -9.66 -5.22 -33.75
CA ASP A 408 -8.24 -5.09 -34.08
C ASP A 408 -8.00 -4.83 -35.57
N ALA A 409 -8.92 -5.25 -36.45
CA ALA A 409 -8.86 -4.93 -37.88
C ALA A 409 -9.11 -3.44 -38.16
N ARG A 410 -9.55 -2.65 -37.16
CA ARG A 410 -9.88 -1.22 -37.27
C ARG A 410 -8.95 -0.31 -36.47
N ALA A 411 -7.68 -0.69 -36.29
CA ALA A 411 -6.64 0.12 -35.66
C ALA A 411 -6.60 1.58 -36.17
N GLY A 412 -6.83 1.81 -37.47
CA GLY A 412 -6.90 3.16 -38.06
C GLY A 412 -8.06 4.03 -37.53
N THR A 413 -9.22 3.43 -37.24
CA THR A 413 -10.37 4.14 -36.65
C THR A 413 -10.11 4.49 -35.18
N ARG A 414 -9.49 3.59 -34.41
CA ARG A 414 -9.06 3.86 -33.03
C ARG A 414 -7.99 4.97 -33.00
N TYR A 415 -7.04 4.94 -33.93
CA TYR A 415 -6.03 6.01 -34.08
C TYR A 415 -6.66 7.36 -34.48
N ALA A 416 -7.68 7.39 -35.34
CA ALA A 416 -8.45 8.63 -35.57
C ALA A 416 -9.15 9.12 -34.29
N GLY A 417 -9.64 8.20 -33.45
CA GLY A 417 -10.18 8.50 -32.12
C GLY A 417 -9.18 9.22 -31.20
N VAL A 418 -7.91 8.80 -31.19
CA VAL A 418 -6.80 9.48 -30.47
C VAL A 418 -6.69 10.96 -30.87
N TRP A 419 -6.66 11.25 -32.18
CA TRP A 419 -6.51 12.61 -32.69
C TRP A 419 -7.70 13.49 -32.28
N LEU A 420 -8.92 12.97 -32.40
CA LEU A 420 -10.13 13.70 -32.03
C LEU A 420 -10.24 13.94 -30.51
N ALA A 421 -9.82 12.96 -29.69
CA ALA A 421 -9.76 13.11 -28.24
C ALA A 421 -8.77 14.20 -27.82
N ALA A 422 -7.54 14.16 -28.35
CA ALA A 422 -6.52 15.18 -28.07
C ALA A 422 -6.94 16.57 -28.56
N CYS A 423 -7.33 16.71 -29.83
CA CYS A 423 -7.77 17.99 -30.39
C CYS A 423 -9.07 18.54 -29.76
N GLY A 424 -9.87 17.71 -29.07
CA GLY A 424 -11.06 18.17 -28.36
C GLY A 424 -10.80 18.67 -26.94
N VAL A 425 -9.99 17.93 -26.17
CA VAL A 425 -9.80 18.14 -24.72
C VAL A 425 -8.82 19.26 -24.42
N PHE A 426 -7.62 19.26 -25.03
CA PHE A 426 -6.58 20.23 -24.68
C PHE A 426 -7.03 21.70 -24.90
N PRO A 427 -7.76 22.06 -25.97
CA PRO A 427 -8.29 23.42 -26.12
C PRO A 427 -9.36 23.78 -25.09
N ALA A 428 -10.21 22.82 -24.70
CA ALA A 428 -11.23 23.03 -23.67
C ALA A 428 -10.60 23.37 -22.31
N LEU A 429 -9.50 22.68 -21.96
CA LEU A 429 -8.69 22.96 -20.77
C LEU A 429 -8.15 24.39 -20.80
N CYS A 430 -7.46 24.77 -21.88
CA CYS A 430 -6.83 26.09 -22.04
C CYS A 430 -7.83 27.24 -21.92
N ILE A 431 -8.97 27.13 -22.62
CA ILE A 431 -9.98 28.21 -22.66
C ILE A 431 -10.73 28.32 -21.33
N ASN A 432 -10.96 27.22 -20.61
CA ASN A 432 -11.68 27.25 -19.33
C ASN A 432 -10.93 28.04 -18.24
N VAL A 433 -9.59 27.94 -18.17
CA VAL A 433 -8.74 28.75 -17.28
C VAL A 433 -8.95 30.25 -17.56
N THR A 434 -8.89 30.62 -18.83
CA THR A 434 -9.12 32.01 -19.29
C THR A 434 -10.56 32.48 -19.11
N TRP A 435 -11.54 31.56 -19.12
CA TRP A 435 -12.95 31.88 -18.92
C TRP A 435 -13.26 32.14 -17.44
N VAL A 436 -12.76 31.32 -16.50
CA VAL A 436 -12.92 31.59 -15.06
C VAL A 436 -12.21 32.88 -14.65
N LEU A 437 -10.98 33.12 -15.12
CA LEU A 437 -10.19 34.32 -14.80
C LEU A 437 -10.88 35.64 -15.14
N ASN A 438 -11.70 35.67 -16.20
CA ASN A 438 -12.41 36.86 -16.65
C ASN A 438 -13.81 37.00 -16.02
N ASN A 439 -14.35 35.96 -15.39
CA ASN A 439 -15.66 35.98 -14.73
C ASN A 439 -15.58 36.41 -13.24
N GLN A 440 -14.39 36.72 -12.70
CA GLN A 440 -14.18 37.12 -11.30
C GLN A 440 -13.91 38.62 -11.12
N GLY A 441 -14.71 39.28 -10.27
CA GLY A 441 -14.48 40.65 -9.79
C GLY A 441 -13.90 40.66 -8.36
N GLY A 442 -13.01 41.60 -8.06
CA GLY A 442 -12.26 41.67 -6.79
C GLY A 442 -11.10 40.66 -6.70
N ASP A 443 -9.91 41.11 -6.32
CA ASP A 443 -8.70 40.28 -6.37
C ASP A 443 -8.69 39.16 -5.30
N SER A 444 -9.23 39.42 -4.10
CA SER A 444 -9.38 38.38 -3.07
C SER A 444 -10.41 37.30 -3.47
N LYS A 445 -11.48 37.68 -4.19
CA LYS A 445 -12.47 36.73 -4.73
C LYS A 445 -11.87 35.91 -5.88
N LYS A 446 -11.12 36.55 -6.77
CA LYS A 446 -10.39 35.89 -7.87
C LYS A 446 -9.40 34.85 -7.35
N GLY A 447 -8.64 35.18 -6.30
CA GLY A 447 -7.72 34.24 -5.64
C GLY A 447 -8.46 33.02 -5.05
N ALA A 448 -9.55 33.24 -4.30
CA ALA A 448 -10.35 32.15 -3.74
C ALA A 448 -10.98 31.26 -4.84
N GLY A 449 -11.51 31.87 -5.90
CA GLY A 449 -12.07 31.14 -7.04
C GLY A 449 -11.05 30.29 -7.79
N LEU A 450 -9.81 30.80 -7.96
CA LEU A 450 -8.71 30.05 -8.55
C LEU A 450 -8.26 28.87 -7.68
N ALA A 451 -8.21 29.03 -6.35
CA ALA A 451 -7.87 27.93 -5.45
C ALA A 451 -8.89 26.78 -5.55
N ILE A 452 -10.20 27.07 -5.52
CA ILE A 452 -11.26 26.08 -5.74
C ILE A 452 -11.07 25.39 -7.09
N PHE A 453 -10.85 26.18 -8.15
CA PHE A 453 -10.73 25.73 -9.52
C PHE A 453 -9.54 24.78 -9.73
N LEU A 454 -8.35 25.16 -9.25
CA LEU A 454 -7.12 24.39 -9.42
C LEU A 454 -7.14 23.12 -8.57
N THR A 455 -7.39 23.24 -7.26
CA THR A 455 -7.32 22.10 -6.34
C THR A 455 -8.39 21.05 -6.65
N ILE A 456 -9.65 21.44 -6.89
CA ILE A 456 -10.67 20.47 -7.34
C ILE A 456 -10.32 19.92 -8.72
N GLY A 457 -9.85 20.76 -9.65
CA GLY A 457 -9.46 20.34 -10.98
C GLY A 457 -8.38 19.24 -10.98
N GLN A 458 -7.33 19.40 -10.16
CA GLN A 458 -6.22 18.45 -10.09
C GLN A 458 -6.60 17.10 -9.47
N CYS A 459 -7.63 17.01 -8.61
CA CYS A 459 -8.09 15.74 -8.06
C CYS A 459 -8.51 14.71 -9.11
N SER A 460 -8.89 15.16 -10.32
CA SER A 460 -9.16 14.28 -11.46
C SER A 460 -7.97 13.40 -11.88
N SER A 461 -6.73 13.86 -11.65
CA SER A 461 -5.51 13.15 -12.01
C SER A 461 -5.37 11.83 -11.24
N PHE A 462 -5.85 11.76 -9.98
CA PHE A 462 -5.85 10.54 -9.18
C PHE A 462 -6.70 9.43 -9.84
N ILE A 463 -7.88 9.79 -10.34
CA ILE A 463 -8.77 8.87 -11.06
C ILE A 463 -8.13 8.46 -12.39
N SER A 464 -7.58 9.42 -13.15
CA SER A 464 -6.94 9.13 -14.44
C SER A 464 -5.78 8.13 -14.33
N SER A 465 -5.07 8.11 -13.19
CA SER A 465 -3.90 7.26 -12.96
C SER A 465 -4.21 5.79 -12.69
N VAL A 466 -5.46 5.46 -12.30
CA VAL A 466 -5.87 4.08 -11.93
C VAL A 466 -6.75 3.40 -12.99
N VAL A 467 -7.48 4.17 -13.82
CA VAL A 467 -8.50 3.62 -14.75
C VAL A 467 -7.98 3.14 -16.11
N PHE A 468 -6.65 3.01 -16.28
CA PHE A 468 -5.99 2.40 -17.43
C PHE A 468 -5.09 1.20 -17.02
N PRO A 469 -5.64 0.16 -16.35
CA PRO A 469 -4.89 -1.03 -15.96
C PRO A 469 -4.59 -1.92 -17.18
N GLU A 470 -3.56 -2.76 -17.09
CA GLU A 470 -3.23 -3.72 -18.17
C GLU A 470 -4.28 -4.83 -18.33
N SER A 471 -5.12 -5.07 -17.32
CA SER A 471 -6.27 -5.99 -17.43
C SER A 471 -7.40 -5.48 -18.34
N ASP A 472 -7.32 -4.24 -18.82
CA ASP A 472 -8.26 -3.64 -19.80
C ASP A 472 -7.59 -3.49 -21.19
N ALA A 473 -6.31 -3.86 -21.33
CA ALA A 473 -5.60 -3.89 -22.62
C ALA A 473 -6.13 -5.03 -23.52
N PRO A 474 -6.09 -4.89 -24.87
CA PRO A 474 -5.54 -3.78 -25.66
C PRO A 474 -6.53 -2.62 -25.86
N PHE A 475 -7.74 -2.69 -25.31
CA PHE A 475 -8.83 -1.77 -25.65
C PHE A 475 -8.92 -0.52 -24.75
N TYR A 476 -8.54 -0.64 -23.48
CA TYR A 476 -8.67 0.37 -22.42
C TYR A 476 -10.08 0.98 -22.35
N THR A 477 -11.09 0.15 -22.59
CA THR A 477 -12.48 0.56 -22.76
C THR A 477 -13.02 1.31 -21.55
N LYS A 478 -12.65 0.93 -20.32
CA LYS A 478 -13.13 1.60 -19.09
C LYS A 478 -12.62 3.03 -19.01
N GLY A 479 -11.32 3.23 -19.19
CA GLY A 479 -10.69 4.55 -19.21
C GLY A 479 -11.23 5.43 -20.35
N CYS A 480 -11.39 4.87 -21.56
CA CYS A 480 -11.94 5.61 -22.69
C CYS A 480 -13.44 5.95 -22.52
N ALA A 481 -14.25 5.07 -21.93
CA ALA A 481 -15.66 5.32 -21.66
C ALA A 481 -15.86 6.40 -20.58
N ILE A 482 -15.05 6.39 -19.52
CA ILE A 482 -15.04 7.46 -18.49
C ILE A 482 -14.61 8.79 -19.14
N GLY A 483 -13.56 8.78 -19.97
CA GLY A 483 -13.15 9.95 -20.75
C GLY A 483 -14.25 10.50 -21.67
N CYS A 484 -15.02 9.62 -22.33
CA CYS A 484 -16.17 10.00 -23.13
C CYS A 484 -17.26 10.68 -22.28
N GLY A 485 -17.62 10.06 -21.15
CA GLY A 485 -18.64 10.58 -20.24
C GLY A 485 -18.28 11.94 -19.65
N LEU A 486 -17.06 12.07 -19.10
CA LEU A 486 -16.57 13.33 -18.54
C LEU A 486 -16.43 14.43 -19.59
N THR A 487 -15.97 14.11 -20.81
CA THR A 487 -15.93 15.10 -21.90
C THR A 487 -17.35 15.52 -22.34
N GLY A 488 -18.33 14.62 -22.24
CA GLY A 488 -19.76 14.93 -22.41
C GLY A 488 -20.30 15.89 -21.35
N VAL A 489 -19.86 15.75 -20.09
CA VAL A 489 -20.18 16.70 -19.02
C VAL A 489 -19.63 18.10 -19.35
N ILE A 490 -18.42 18.23 -19.90
CA ILE A 490 -17.89 19.53 -20.34
C ILE A 490 -18.82 20.18 -21.37
N LEU A 491 -19.24 19.43 -22.40
CA LEU A 491 -20.14 19.91 -23.44
C LEU A 491 -21.44 20.48 -22.83
N VAL A 492 -22.11 19.73 -21.96
CA VAL A 492 -23.37 20.14 -21.32
C VAL A 492 -23.15 21.33 -20.39
N CYS A 493 -22.16 21.28 -19.49
CA CYS A 493 -21.88 22.37 -18.55
C CYS A 493 -21.49 23.66 -19.28
N SER A 494 -20.70 23.58 -20.35
CA SER A 494 -20.28 24.75 -21.12
C SER A 494 -21.46 25.41 -21.87
N LEU A 495 -22.39 24.62 -22.42
CA LEU A 495 -23.62 25.14 -23.04
C LEU A 495 -24.55 25.78 -21.99
N CYS A 496 -24.82 25.10 -20.88
CA CYS A 496 -25.63 25.64 -19.79
C CYS A 496 -25.05 26.93 -19.21
N MET A 497 -23.74 26.98 -18.97
CA MET A 497 -23.04 28.16 -18.46
C MET A 497 -23.03 29.30 -19.48
N SER A 498 -22.85 29.01 -20.78
CA SER A 498 -22.99 30.00 -21.85
C SER A 498 -24.38 30.63 -21.89
N PHE A 499 -25.43 29.82 -21.75
CA PHE A 499 -26.81 30.29 -21.71
C PHE A 499 -27.10 31.10 -20.43
N ALA A 500 -26.66 30.61 -19.26
CA ALA A 500 -26.84 31.28 -17.98
C ALA A 500 -26.18 32.67 -17.98
N LEU A 501 -24.92 32.78 -18.41
CA LEU A 501 -24.21 34.06 -18.54
C LEU A 501 -24.84 34.96 -19.59
N SER A 502 -25.29 34.43 -20.74
CA SER A 502 -25.98 35.24 -21.76
C SER A 502 -27.31 35.81 -21.25
N ARG A 503 -28.04 35.04 -20.43
CA ARG A 503 -29.27 35.48 -19.77
C ARG A 503 -29.00 36.49 -18.65
N GLU A 504 -27.93 36.29 -17.88
CA GLU A 504 -27.51 37.21 -16.82
C GLU A 504 -27.06 38.56 -17.42
N ASN A 505 -26.26 38.53 -18.48
CA ASN A 505 -25.85 39.72 -19.23
C ASN A 505 -27.06 40.45 -19.82
N ARG A 506 -27.93 39.76 -20.59
CA ARG A 506 -29.15 40.39 -21.13
C ARG A 506 -30.03 41.02 -20.04
N ARG A 507 -30.11 40.42 -18.85
CA ARG A 507 -30.81 41.03 -17.70
C ARG A 507 -30.11 42.30 -17.20
N ARG A 508 -28.77 42.30 -17.13
CA ARG A 508 -27.98 43.48 -16.72
C ARG A 508 -28.07 44.59 -17.76
N ASP A 509 -27.95 44.27 -19.05
CA ASP A 509 -28.10 45.22 -20.16
C ASP A 509 -29.48 45.90 -20.14
N LEU A 510 -30.53 45.16 -19.75
CA LEU A 510 -31.89 45.69 -19.57
C LEU A 510 -32.07 46.58 -18.33
N MET A 511 -31.23 46.46 -17.29
CA MET A 511 -31.36 47.27 -16.07
C MET A 511 -30.36 48.44 -16.00
N TYR A 512 -29.22 48.33 -16.68
CA TYR A 512 -28.11 49.30 -16.58
C TYR A 512 -27.61 49.82 -17.93
N GLY A 513 -28.17 49.35 -19.05
CA GLY A 513 -27.69 49.63 -20.40
C GLY A 513 -26.49 48.76 -20.81
N PRO A 514 -26.16 48.71 -22.11
CA PRO A 514 -24.98 48.01 -22.60
C PRO A 514 -23.69 48.77 -22.22
N VAL A 515 -22.67 48.03 -21.79
CA VAL A 515 -21.36 48.60 -21.40
C VAL A 515 -20.55 48.99 -22.64
N ASP A 516 -19.98 50.19 -22.67
CA ASP A 516 -19.04 50.62 -23.73
C ASP A 516 -17.76 49.75 -23.67
N PRO A 517 -17.38 49.04 -24.76
CA PRO A 517 -16.18 48.20 -24.81
C PRO A 517 -14.86 48.94 -24.48
N ASN A 518 -14.82 50.25 -24.69
CA ASN A 518 -13.62 51.08 -24.56
C ASN A 518 -13.40 51.60 -23.14
N VAL A 519 -14.42 51.60 -22.28
CA VAL A 519 -14.28 52.04 -20.88
C VAL A 519 -13.58 50.94 -20.07
N GLU A 520 -12.60 51.32 -19.24
CA GLU A 520 -12.00 50.43 -18.23
C GLU A 520 -12.81 50.56 -16.93
N VAL A 521 -13.42 49.44 -16.49
CA VAL A 521 -14.24 49.38 -15.27
C VAL A 521 -13.36 48.92 -14.11
N ASP A 522 -13.21 49.74 -13.06
CA ASP A 522 -12.57 49.33 -11.82
C ASP A 522 -13.45 48.31 -11.06
N VAL A 523 -12.80 47.28 -10.54
CA VAL A 523 -13.40 46.15 -9.82
C VAL A 523 -12.58 45.77 -8.56
N SER A 524 -11.75 46.70 -8.07
CA SER A 524 -10.89 46.54 -6.88
C SER A 524 -11.64 46.79 -5.56
N GLU A 525 -12.52 47.80 -5.59
CA GLU A 525 -13.53 48.07 -4.56
C GLU A 525 -14.82 47.26 -4.84
N GLN A 526 -15.79 47.34 -3.93
CA GLN A 526 -17.02 46.53 -4.00
C GLN A 526 -17.72 46.73 -5.36
N SER A 527 -18.22 45.65 -5.97
CA SER A 527 -19.21 45.77 -7.05
C SER A 527 -20.42 46.52 -6.47
N PRO A 528 -20.66 47.80 -6.82
CA PRO A 528 -21.83 48.49 -6.31
C PRO A 528 -23.05 47.90 -7.01
N LEU A 529 -24.10 47.57 -6.23
CA LEU A 529 -25.49 47.21 -6.62
C LEU A 529 -26.19 46.20 -5.68
N LEU A 530 -25.62 45.91 -4.50
CA LEU A 530 -26.32 45.20 -3.41
C LEU A 530 -26.24 45.95 -2.06
N SER A 531 -26.43 47.27 -2.11
CA SER A 531 -26.71 48.14 -0.96
C SER A 531 -27.79 49.18 -1.33
N ASN A 532 -28.60 49.59 -0.36
CA ASN A 532 -29.81 50.38 -0.56
C ASN A 532 -29.52 51.88 -0.79
N GLU A 533 -29.13 52.28 -2.01
CA GLU A 533 -28.96 53.71 -2.36
C GLU A 533 -29.80 54.15 -3.58
N GLY A 534 -30.80 53.34 -3.96
CA GLY A 534 -31.83 53.74 -4.95
C GLY A 534 -33.00 54.55 -4.36
N GLU A 535 -33.18 54.55 -3.03
CA GLU A 535 -34.33 55.18 -2.36
C GLU A 535 -34.01 56.59 -1.80
N ALA A 536 -32.74 57.03 -1.83
CA ALA A 536 -32.30 58.29 -1.22
C ALA A 536 -32.08 59.46 -2.21
N GLN A 537 -32.18 59.24 -3.52
CA GLN A 537 -32.07 60.30 -4.55
C GLN A 537 -33.32 60.50 -5.41
N ALA A 538 -34.36 59.67 -5.23
CA ALA A 538 -35.68 59.89 -5.82
C ALA A 538 -36.59 60.78 -4.95
N SER A 539 -36.22 61.05 -3.69
CA SER A 539 -37.03 61.80 -2.71
C SER A 539 -36.84 63.32 -2.72
N ASN A 540 -35.86 63.86 -3.46
CA ASN A 540 -35.57 65.31 -3.51
C ASN A 540 -36.07 66.00 -4.80
N ARG A 541 -37.00 65.38 -5.54
CA ARG A 541 -37.71 65.99 -6.68
C ARG A 541 -39.18 65.57 -6.77
N ALA A 542 -39.91 65.65 -5.64
CA ALA A 542 -41.38 65.61 -5.64
C ALA A 542 -42.02 66.22 -4.37
N GLU A 543 -41.51 67.36 -3.87
CA GLU A 543 -42.37 68.29 -3.10
C GLU A 543 -42.97 69.33 -4.06
N HIS A 544 -43.94 68.88 -4.83
CA HIS A 544 -45.13 69.67 -5.15
C HIS A 544 -46.28 68.70 -5.50
N ASP A 545 -47.46 69.00 -4.98
CA ASP A 545 -48.77 68.42 -5.31
C ASP A 545 -49.12 67.01 -4.79
N SER A 546 -49.58 67.02 -3.52
CA SER A 546 -50.90 66.56 -3.05
C SER A 546 -51.45 65.14 -3.35
N ASP A 547 -51.90 64.51 -2.26
CA ASP A 547 -53.07 63.61 -2.11
C ASP A 547 -53.19 62.29 -2.90
N GLY A 548 -53.52 61.22 -2.15
CA GLY A 548 -54.01 59.96 -2.71
C GLY A 548 -53.53 58.72 -1.94
N GLY A 549 -54.35 58.18 -1.04
CA GLY A 549 -54.02 56.98 -0.28
C GLY A 549 -54.12 55.67 -1.09
N GLY A 550 -53.43 54.62 -0.62
CA GLY A 550 -53.54 53.28 -1.21
C GLY A 550 -52.56 52.28 -0.62
N SER A 551 -53.04 51.38 0.24
CA SER A 551 -52.23 50.36 0.91
C SER A 551 -51.99 49.10 0.04
N GLY A 552 -50.79 48.51 0.16
CA GLY A 552 -50.60 47.07 -0.02
C GLY A 552 -49.75 46.58 -1.21
N SER A 553 -48.44 46.39 -0.99
CA SER A 553 -47.60 45.53 -1.85
C SER A 553 -46.36 44.90 -1.19
N GLY A 554 -46.00 45.30 0.04
CA GLY A 554 -44.72 44.90 0.68
C GLY A 554 -44.57 43.40 1.04
N SER A 555 -45.65 42.63 1.15
CA SER A 555 -45.60 41.26 1.69
C SER A 555 -45.17 40.18 0.71
N ASP A 556 -45.19 40.45 -0.60
CA ASP A 556 -44.90 39.45 -1.65
C ASP A 556 -43.46 39.54 -2.19
N ILE A 557 -42.87 40.74 -2.16
CA ILE A 557 -41.49 40.97 -2.59
C ILE A 557 -40.50 40.31 -1.61
N ASP A 558 -40.73 40.43 -0.30
CA ASP A 558 -39.87 39.80 0.70
C ASP A 558 -40.03 38.27 0.75
N LYS A 559 -41.23 37.74 0.48
CA LYS A 559 -41.43 36.30 0.26
C LYS A 559 -40.59 35.81 -0.93
N ARG A 560 -40.63 36.52 -2.07
CA ARG A 560 -39.81 36.18 -3.26
C ARG A 560 -38.30 36.34 -3.00
N ARG A 561 -37.86 37.36 -2.27
CA ARG A 561 -36.44 37.55 -1.88
C ARG A 561 -35.95 36.42 -0.96
N ARG A 562 -36.76 36.04 0.04
CA ARG A 562 -36.46 34.92 0.94
C ARG A 562 -36.44 33.59 0.19
N TRP A 563 -37.37 33.37 -0.75
CA TRP A 563 -37.35 32.22 -1.66
C TRP A 563 -36.13 32.19 -2.59
N SER A 564 -35.67 33.32 -3.13
CA SER A 564 -34.45 33.33 -3.96
C SER A 564 -33.21 32.96 -3.15
N ARG A 565 -33.05 33.52 -1.95
CA ARG A 565 -31.93 33.18 -1.05
C ARG A 565 -32.02 31.74 -0.54
N LEU A 566 -33.21 31.24 -0.22
CA LEU A 566 -33.41 29.82 0.12
C LEU A 566 -33.18 28.89 -1.06
N ARG A 567 -33.46 29.32 -2.30
CA ARG A 567 -33.16 28.55 -3.52
C ARG A 567 -31.67 28.62 -3.86
N GLU A 568 -30.98 29.73 -3.63
CA GLU A 568 -29.54 29.88 -3.84
C GLU A 568 -28.75 29.13 -2.78
N ALA A 569 -29.15 29.21 -1.50
CA ALA A 569 -28.63 28.37 -0.43
C ALA A 569 -29.00 26.89 -0.65
N GLY A 570 -30.20 26.61 -1.17
CA GLY A 570 -30.63 25.28 -1.58
C GLY A 570 -29.78 24.73 -2.72
N ILE A 571 -29.46 25.52 -3.75
CA ILE A 571 -28.55 25.14 -4.85
C ILE A 571 -27.11 25.01 -4.34
N PHE A 572 -26.66 25.84 -3.39
CA PHE A 572 -25.34 25.72 -2.76
C PHE A 572 -25.23 24.43 -1.94
N VAL A 573 -26.21 24.14 -1.08
CA VAL A 573 -26.28 22.88 -0.32
C VAL A 573 -26.47 21.70 -1.27
N TRP A 574 -27.29 21.79 -2.31
CA TRP A 574 -27.46 20.71 -3.29
C TRP A 574 -26.21 20.51 -4.14
N ALA A 575 -25.46 21.56 -4.51
CA ALA A 575 -24.18 21.44 -5.20
C ALA A 575 -23.08 20.92 -4.28
N LEU A 576 -23.06 21.31 -3.00
CA LEU A 576 -22.11 20.81 -2.02
C LEU A 576 -22.42 19.37 -1.61
N VAL A 577 -23.69 19.00 -1.46
CA VAL A 577 -24.16 17.63 -1.25
C VAL A 577 -24.04 16.80 -2.52
N ALA A 578 -24.22 17.33 -3.71
CA ALA A 578 -23.96 16.61 -4.96
C ALA A 578 -22.46 16.47 -5.26
N THR A 579 -21.62 17.43 -4.86
CA THR A 579 -20.16 17.30 -4.97
C THR A 579 -19.63 16.37 -3.89
N ALA A 580 -20.13 16.47 -2.65
CA ALA A 580 -19.83 15.52 -1.58
C ALA A 580 -20.41 14.14 -1.86
N ALA A 581 -21.58 14.02 -2.52
CA ALA A 581 -22.12 12.76 -2.97
C ALA A 581 -21.42 12.25 -4.23
N VAL A 582 -20.87 13.09 -5.12
CA VAL A 582 -20.00 12.62 -6.22
C VAL A 582 -18.62 12.24 -5.68
N ILE A 583 -18.11 12.89 -4.65
CA ILE A 583 -16.89 12.48 -3.94
C ILE A 583 -17.16 11.22 -3.11
N VAL A 584 -18.28 11.10 -2.41
CA VAL A 584 -18.65 9.90 -1.65
C VAL A 584 -19.08 8.79 -2.58
N ILE A 585 -19.71 9.03 -3.74
CA ILE A 585 -19.98 8.02 -4.77
C ILE A 585 -18.70 7.68 -5.54
N ALA A 586 -17.75 8.60 -5.72
CA ALA A 586 -16.45 8.28 -6.32
C ALA A 586 -15.55 7.54 -5.34
N VAL A 587 -15.55 7.87 -4.04
CA VAL A 587 -14.85 7.16 -2.97
C VAL A 587 -15.56 5.84 -2.66
N TRP A 588 -16.89 5.79 -2.70
CA TRP A 588 -17.67 4.56 -2.56
C TRP A 588 -17.61 3.71 -3.82
N ALA A 589 -17.44 4.27 -5.02
CA ALA A 589 -17.20 3.50 -6.26
C ALA A 589 -15.72 3.22 -6.50
N GLN A 590 -14.80 3.91 -5.83
CA GLN A 590 -13.39 3.54 -5.74
C GLN A 590 -13.24 2.40 -4.73
N HIS A 591 -13.85 2.55 -3.54
CA HIS A 591 -14.01 1.48 -2.57
C HIS A 591 -14.77 0.31 -3.18
N ASN A 592 -15.91 0.49 -3.86
CA ASN A 592 -16.63 -0.58 -4.55
C ASN A 592 -16.02 -1.00 -5.90
N GLN A 593 -15.07 -0.30 -6.51
CA GLN A 593 -14.25 -0.93 -7.58
C GLN A 593 -13.04 -1.67 -6.99
N GLN A 594 -12.73 -1.45 -5.71
CA GLN A 594 -11.82 -2.26 -4.90
C GLN A 594 -12.54 -3.39 -4.13
N THR A 595 -13.86 -3.30 -3.89
CA THR A 595 -14.64 -4.24 -3.05
C THR A 595 -15.94 -4.75 -3.66
N SER A 596 -16.32 -4.32 -4.87
CA SER A 596 -17.46 -4.88 -5.61
C SER A 596 -17.02 -5.29 -7.03
N ARG A 597 -16.95 -6.61 -7.21
CA ARG A 597 -16.81 -7.35 -8.47
C ARG A 597 -15.90 -6.74 -9.55
N ALA A 598 -14.69 -7.27 -9.59
CA ALA A 598 -14.03 -7.53 -10.86
C ALA A 598 -15.01 -8.18 -11.87
N PRO A 599 -14.88 -7.89 -13.19
CA PRO A 599 -15.66 -8.61 -14.20
C PRO A 599 -15.35 -10.11 -14.09
N SER A 600 -16.36 -10.95 -14.27
CA SER A 600 -16.35 -12.34 -13.81
C SER A 600 -15.20 -13.19 -14.40
N ARG A 601 -14.10 -13.27 -13.65
CA ARG A 601 -13.51 -14.56 -13.34
C ARG A 601 -14.54 -15.39 -12.57
N SER A 602 -14.41 -16.70 -12.63
CA SER A 602 -15.23 -17.62 -11.83
C SER A 602 -15.24 -17.17 -10.36
N ASP A 603 -16.42 -17.09 -9.72
CA ASP A 603 -16.49 -16.84 -8.27
C ASP A 603 -15.85 -18.03 -7.47
N LYS A 604 -15.65 -19.18 -8.13
CA LYS A 604 -14.93 -20.36 -7.62
C LYS A 604 -13.43 -20.10 -7.57
N ARG A 605 -12.86 -20.18 -6.37
CA ARG A 605 -11.43 -20.12 -6.06
C ARG A 605 -11.06 -21.17 -5.01
N ASN A 606 -9.80 -21.57 -4.93
CA ASN A 606 -9.28 -22.42 -3.85
C ASN A 606 -8.23 -21.67 -3.03
N LEU A 607 -8.11 -21.99 -1.75
CA LEU A 607 -7.04 -21.48 -0.88
C LEU A 607 -6.38 -22.65 -0.16
N VAL A 608 -5.07 -22.77 -0.31
CA VAL A 608 -4.25 -23.71 0.45
C VAL A 608 -3.42 -22.89 1.43
N PHE A 609 -3.59 -23.17 2.73
CA PHE A 609 -2.76 -22.62 3.79
C PHE A 609 -1.85 -23.74 4.31
N MET A 610 -0.55 -23.49 4.35
CA MET A 610 0.40 -24.46 4.89
C MET A 610 1.08 -23.92 6.15
N VAL A 611 1.06 -24.71 7.22
CA VAL A 611 1.78 -24.41 8.47
C VAL A 611 3.01 -25.31 8.56
N SER A 612 4.15 -24.73 8.90
CA SER A 612 5.40 -25.45 9.15
C SER A 612 5.79 -25.28 10.61
N ASP A 613 5.07 -25.93 11.51
CA ASP A 613 5.20 -25.74 12.97
C ASP A 613 6.68 -25.73 13.41
N GLY A 614 7.08 -24.76 14.22
CA GLY A 614 8.46 -24.60 14.69
C GLY A 614 9.54 -24.25 13.64
N MET A 615 9.19 -24.06 12.36
CA MET A 615 10.18 -23.82 11.29
C MET A 615 10.67 -22.36 11.21
N GLY A 616 11.86 -22.09 11.75
CA GLY A 616 12.55 -20.80 11.62
C GLY A 616 13.44 -20.63 10.38
N PRO A 617 14.03 -19.44 10.20
CA PRO A 617 15.00 -19.18 9.13
C PRO A 617 16.26 -20.06 9.19
N ALA A 618 16.70 -20.44 10.39
CA ALA A 618 17.86 -21.33 10.61
C ALA A 618 17.60 -22.76 10.11
N SER A 619 16.37 -23.27 10.25
CA SER A 619 15.92 -24.58 9.77
C SER A 619 16.17 -24.76 8.27
N LEU A 620 15.95 -23.69 7.49
CA LEU A 620 16.17 -23.67 6.05
C LEU A 620 17.65 -23.63 5.70
N ALA A 621 18.45 -22.85 6.45
CA ALA A 621 19.89 -22.77 6.26
C ALA A 621 20.56 -24.13 6.53
N LEU A 622 20.16 -24.82 7.60
CA LEU A 622 20.57 -26.18 7.94
C LEU A 622 20.18 -27.15 6.82
N THR A 623 18.90 -27.17 6.46
CA THR A 623 18.33 -28.12 5.48
C THR A 623 18.88 -27.94 4.07
N ARG A 624 19.02 -26.69 3.59
CA ARG A 624 19.59 -26.40 2.26
C ARG A 624 21.03 -26.92 2.17
N SER A 625 21.84 -26.59 3.17
CA SER A 625 23.25 -26.97 3.22
C SER A 625 23.44 -28.48 3.42
N PHE A 626 22.55 -29.13 4.20
CA PHE A 626 22.46 -30.58 4.31
C PHE A 626 22.15 -31.26 2.96
N ARG A 627 21.09 -30.82 2.27
CA ARG A 627 20.71 -31.36 0.97
C ARG A 627 21.81 -31.15 -0.08
N GLN A 628 22.43 -29.97 -0.11
CA GLN A 628 23.56 -29.69 -1.01
C GLN A 628 24.69 -30.69 -0.83
N HIS A 629 25.05 -31.00 0.42
CA HIS A 629 26.08 -31.98 0.73
C HIS A 629 25.68 -33.41 0.34
N VAL A 630 24.49 -33.87 0.74
CA VAL A 630 24.04 -35.26 0.53
C VAL A 630 23.81 -35.59 -0.94
N ASP A 631 23.24 -34.67 -1.71
CA ASP A 631 22.91 -34.86 -3.13
C ASP A 631 24.08 -34.46 -4.06
N GLY A 632 25.17 -33.88 -3.54
CA GLY A 632 26.31 -33.39 -4.33
C GLY A 632 25.97 -32.18 -5.22
N LEU A 633 25.09 -31.30 -4.75
CA LEU A 633 24.58 -30.15 -5.51
C LEU A 633 25.46 -28.91 -5.33
N PRO A 634 25.46 -27.97 -6.29
CA PRO A 634 26.21 -26.73 -6.16
C PRO A 634 25.65 -25.80 -5.06
N GLU A 635 26.51 -24.94 -4.52
CA GLU A 635 26.21 -23.98 -3.44
C GLU A 635 25.02 -23.04 -3.74
N ASN A 636 24.68 -22.86 -5.01
CA ASN A 636 23.56 -22.02 -5.45
C ASN A 636 22.24 -22.79 -5.67
N ASP A 637 22.19 -24.10 -5.40
CA ASP A 637 20.92 -24.82 -5.35
C ASP A 637 20.11 -24.41 -4.12
N THR A 638 18.80 -24.25 -4.31
CA THR A 638 17.87 -23.78 -3.26
C THR A 638 16.63 -24.65 -3.20
N LEU A 639 16.00 -24.67 -2.02
CA LEU A 639 14.73 -25.35 -1.79
C LEU A 639 13.62 -24.75 -2.69
N VAL A 640 12.48 -25.43 -2.81
CA VAL A 640 11.33 -24.88 -3.56
C VAL A 640 10.74 -23.69 -2.80
N LEU A 641 10.66 -23.77 -1.46
CA LEU A 641 10.28 -22.70 -0.55
C LEU A 641 11.11 -21.42 -0.75
N ASP A 642 12.44 -21.53 -0.88
CA ASP A 642 13.35 -20.38 -1.08
C ASP A 642 12.96 -19.50 -2.28
N LYS A 643 12.39 -20.11 -3.33
CA LYS A 643 11.97 -19.43 -4.57
C LYS A 643 10.65 -18.68 -4.43
N HIS A 644 9.94 -18.90 -3.32
CA HIS A 644 8.59 -18.40 -3.02
C HIS A 644 8.55 -17.54 -1.74
N PHE A 645 9.72 -17.17 -1.21
CA PHE A 645 9.84 -16.29 -0.05
C PHE A 645 9.16 -14.93 -0.30
N TRP A 646 8.26 -14.57 0.59
CA TRP A 646 7.33 -13.45 0.43
C TRP A 646 7.50 -12.37 1.51
N GLY A 647 7.93 -12.77 2.71
CA GLY A 647 8.05 -11.89 3.86
C GLY A 647 8.39 -12.64 5.14
N SER A 648 8.16 -12.01 6.28
CA SER A 648 8.25 -12.67 7.59
C SER A 648 7.05 -12.31 8.46
N SER A 649 6.68 -13.22 9.36
CA SER A 649 5.61 -13.04 10.33
C SER A 649 6.20 -12.93 11.72
N ARG A 650 5.75 -11.91 12.46
CA ARG A 650 5.86 -11.87 13.93
C ARG A 650 4.82 -12.82 14.53
N THR A 651 5.14 -13.39 15.68
CA THR A 651 4.47 -14.61 16.18
C THR A 651 3.83 -14.45 17.56
N ARG A 652 4.39 -13.60 18.44
CA ARG A 652 4.00 -13.40 19.85
C ARG A 652 2.51 -13.56 20.19
N SER A 653 2.18 -14.10 21.36
CA SER A 653 0.81 -14.20 21.83
C SER A 653 0.34 -12.92 22.56
N SER A 654 -0.87 -12.95 23.12
CA SER A 654 -1.40 -11.87 23.96
C SER A 654 -0.78 -11.85 25.36
N ASN A 655 -0.41 -13.02 25.91
CA ASN A 655 0.13 -13.18 27.26
C ASN A 655 1.66 -13.41 27.30
N SER A 656 2.31 -13.73 26.18
CA SER A 656 3.76 -13.96 26.09
C SER A 656 4.38 -13.27 24.87
N LEU A 657 5.70 -13.05 24.92
CA LEU A 657 6.51 -12.64 23.77
C LEU A 657 6.84 -13.85 22.87
N VAL A 658 6.81 -15.06 23.43
CA VAL A 658 6.99 -16.34 22.73
C VAL A 658 5.62 -17.04 22.69
N THR A 659 5.09 -17.27 21.49
CA THR A 659 3.81 -17.95 21.31
C THR A 659 3.97 -19.46 21.41
N ASP A 660 2.88 -20.18 21.69
CA ASP A 660 2.75 -21.60 21.33
C ASP A 660 1.93 -21.76 20.03
N SER A 661 1.88 -22.98 19.50
CA SER A 661 1.13 -23.34 18.30
C SER A 661 -0.36 -23.00 18.43
N ALA A 662 -0.97 -23.15 19.61
CA ALA A 662 -2.39 -22.82 19.83
C ALA A 662 -2.69 -21.32 19.65
N ALA A 663 -1.89 -20.44 20.28
CA ALA A 663 -2.04 -18.99 20.09
C ALA A 663 -1.61 -18.53 18.69
N GLY A 664 -0.62 -19.18 18.08
CA GLY A 664 -0.16 -18.92 16.70
C GLY A 664 -1.21 -19.27 15.67
N ALA A 665 -1.73 -20.50 15.72
CA ALA A 665 -2.79 -21.00 14.85
C ALA A 665 -4.12 -20.28 15.07
N THR A 666 -4.47 -19.90 16.31
CA THR A 666 -5.64 -19.01 16.57
C THR A 666 -5.49 -17.65 15.86
N ALA A 667 -4.27 -17.12 15.75
CA ALA A 667 -4.04 -15.89 14.99
C ALA A 667 -4.23 -16.07 13.47
N PHE A 668 -3.90 -17.24 12.93
CA PHE A 668 -4.18 -17.60 11.53
C PHE A 668 -5.65 -17.91 11.29
N SER A 669 -6.33 -18.60 12.21
CA SER A 669 -7.70 -19.06 12.02
C SER A 669 -8.73 -17.95 12.29
N CYS A 670 -8.59 -17.22 13.40
CA CYS A 670 -9.51 -16.14 13.80
C CYS A 670 -9.08 -14.74 13.34
N GLY A 671 -7.83 -14.54 12.89
CA GLY A 671 -7.28 -13.22 12.57
C GLY A 671 -7.07 -12.32 13.80
N LYS A 672 -6.97 -12.91 15.01
CA LYS A 672 -6.95 -12.23 16.31
C LYS A 672 -5.92 -12.88 17.25
N LYS A 673 -5.24 -12.11 18.09
CA LYS A 673 -4.29 -12.64 19.08
C LYS A 673 -5.04 -13.38 20.20
N SER A 674 -4.46 -14.45 20.70
CA SER A 674 -4.90 -15.14 21.92
C SER A 674 -3.73 -15.48 22.86
N TYR A 675 -4.04 -16.09 24.00
CA TYR A 675 -3.11 -16.54 25.04
C TYR A 675 -2.59 -17.95 24.72
N ASN A 676 -1.36 -18.27 25.16
CA ASN A 676 -0.75 -19.59 24.89
C ASN A 676 -1.64 -20.73 25.41
N GLY A 677 -1.81 -21.77 24.59
CA GLY A 677 -2.67 -22.93 24.87
C GLY A 677 -4.14 -22.76 24.49
N ALA A 678 -4.60 -21.58 24.06
CA ALA A 678 -6.00 -21.35 23.66
C ALA A 678 -6.30 -21.88 22.24
N ILE A 679 -7.37 -22.66 22.08
CA ILE A 679 -7.85 -23.12 20.77
C ILE A 679 -9.05 -22.27 20.36
N SER A 680 -8.85 -21.28 19.48
CA SER A 680 -9.90 -20.39 18.97
C SER A 680 -10.83 -19.80 20.04
N VAL A 681 -10.23 -19.47 21.18
CA VAL A 681 -10.76 -18.68 22.29
C VAL A 681 -9.88 -17.44 22.41
N LEU A 682 -10.42 -16.28 22.80
CA LEU A 682 -9.64 -15.04 22.97
C LEU A 682 -9.30 -14.78 24.45
N SER A 683 -8.56 -13.70 24.72
CA SER A 683 -8.13 -13.32 26.09
C SER A 683 -9.28 -12.89 27.03
N ASP A 684 -10.51 -12.77 26.52
CA ASP A 684 -11.76 -12.60 27.28
C ASP A 684 -12.42 -13.95 27.65
N TYR A 685 -11.77 -15.08 27.34
CA TYR A 685 -12.27 -16.47 27.45
C TYR A 685 -13.50 -16.77 26.58
N GLU A 686 -13.83 -15.91 25.62
CA GLU A 686 -14.93 -16.12 24.69
C GLU A 686 -14.41 -16.68 23.34
N PRO A 687 -15.15 -17.60 22.69
CA PRO A 687 -14.73 -18.18 21.42
C PRO A 687 -14.62 -17.12 20.30
N CYS A 688 -13.74 -17.38 19.35
CA CYS A 688 -13.68 -16.73 18.04
C CYS A 688 -13.95 -17.76 16.95
N GLY A 689 -14.72 -17.37 15.92
CA GLY A 689 -14.93 -18.22 14.75
C GLY A 689 -13.66 -18.31 13.91
N SER A 690 -13.56 -19.37 13.12
CA SER A 690 -12.42 -19.62 12.23
C SER A 690 -12.70 -19.28 10.76
N VAL A 691 -11.65 -19.03 9.99
CA VAL A 691 -11.73 -18.90 8.52
C VAL A 691 -12.23 -20.17 7.83
N LEU A 692 -11.92 -21.36 8.34
CA LEU A 692 -12.40 -22.64 7.80
C LEU A 692 -13.92 -22.77 8.03
N GLU A 693 -14.41 -22.39 9.21
CA GLU A 693 -15.85 -22.40 9.51
C GLU A 693 -16.62 -21.39 8.67
N ALA A 694 -16.04 -20.20 8.48
CA ALA A 694 -16.58 -19.18 7.60
C ALA A 694 -16.58 -19.63 6.12
N ALA A 695 -15.53 -20.33 5.68
CA ALA A 695 -15.45 -20.96 4.36
C ALA A 695 -16.54 -22.03 4.19
N LYS A 696 -16.69 -22.92 5.18
CA LYS A 696 -17.74 -23.95 5.17
C LYS A 696 -19.13 -23.34 5.09
N ARG A 697 -19.39 -22.30 5.89
CA ARG A 697 -20.67 -21.58 5.89
C ARG A 697 -20.96 -20.88 4.56
N ALA A 698 -19.93 -20.43 3.86
CA ALA A 698 -20.01 -19.83 2.52
C ALA A 698 -20.08 -20.87 1.37
N GLY A 699 -20.07 -22.17 1.67
CA GLY A 699 -20.24 -23.25 0.70
C GLY A 699 -18.95 -23.86 0.14
N TYR A 700 -17.77 -23.43 0.60
CA TYR A 700 -16.51 -24.08 0.25
C TYR A 700 -16.43 -25.48 0.89
N MET A 701 -15.77 -26.42 0.22
CA MET A 701 -15.32 -27.66 0.86
C MET A 701 -14.11 -27.37 1.75
N THR A 702 -13.96 -28.08 2.85
CA THR A 702 -12.93 -27.79 3.86
C THR A 702 -12.11 -29.02 4.21
N GLY A 703 -10.79 -28.86 4.35
CA GLY A 703 -9.88 -29.95 4.66
C GLY A 703 -8.76 -29.60 5.63
N LEU A 704 -8.34 -30.58 6.42
CA LEU A 704 -7.19 -30.58 7.32
C LEU A 704 -6.28 -31.77 6.97
N VAL A 705 -4.97 -31.55 6.85
CA VAL A 705 -3.97 -32.58 6.60
C VAL A 705 -2.76 -32.31 7.49
N VAL A 706 -2.37 -33.23 8.35
CA VAL A 706 -1.28 -33.03 9.33
C VAL A 706 -0.41 -34.28 9.46
N THR A 707 0.78 -34.12 10.06
CA THR A 707 1.64 -35.26 10.43
C THR A 707 1.49 -35.70 11.88
N THR A 708 1.02 -34.82 12.76
CA THR A 708 0.70 -35.11 14.16
C THR A 708 -0.72 -35.66 14.31
N ASP A 709 -1.21 -35.71 15.55
CA ASP A 709 -2.62 -35.86 15.88
C ASP A 709 -3.48 -34.79 15.18
N ILE A 710 -4.58 -35.22 14.54
CA ILE A 710 -5.52 -34.27 13.91
C ILE A 710 -6.15 -33.29 14.91
N THR A 711 -6.14 -33.66 16.19
CA THR A 711 -6.65 -32.91 17.35
C THR A 711 -5.61 -32.01 18.02
N ASP A 712 -4.36 -31.96 17.52
CA ASP A 712 -3.34 -31.05 18.03
C ASP A 712 -3.68 -29.58 17.67
N ALA A 713 -2.98 -28.63 18.28
CA ALA A 713 -3.44 -27.26 18.37
C ALA A 713 -3.63 -26.56 17.02
N THR A 714 -2.74 -26.77 16.06
CA THR A 714 -2.79 -26.12 14.75
C THR A 714 -4.03 -26.51 13.94
N PRO A 715 -4.31 -27.80 13.65
CA PRO A 715 -5.58 -28.20 13.01
C PRO A 715 -6.80 -27.85 13.86
N ALA A 716 -6.74 -28.06 15.17
CA ALA A 716 -7.85 -27.78 16.09
C ALA A 716 -8.32 -26.32 16.03
N CYS A 717 -7.40 -25.35 15.92
CA CYS A 717 -7.74 -23.93 15.81
C CYS A 717 -8.58 -23.59 14.57
N PHE A 718 -8.63 -24.44 13.54
CA PHE A 718 -9.49 -24.21 12.39
C PHE A 718 -10.91 -24.79 12.55
N ALA A 719 -11.17 -25.68 13.52
CA ALA A 719 -12.43 -26.43 13.58
C ALA A 719 -13.07 -26.57 14.97
N SER A 720 -12.39 -26.15 16.04
CA SER A 720 -12.78 -26.36 17.43
C SER A 720 -12.58 -25.12 18.29
N HIS A 721 -13.28 -25.05 19.43
CA HIS A 721 -13.06 -24.02 20.47
C HIS A 721 -12.96 -24.68 21.84
N VAL A 722 -11.78 -24.57 22.48
CA VAL A 722 -11.55 -25.06 23.86
C VAL A 722 -10.57 -24.13 24.58
N LEU A 723 -10.67 -24.06 25.91
CA LEU A 723 -9.86 -23.16 26.73
C LEU A 723 -8.37 -23.55 26.77
N LEU A 724 -8.07 -24.83 26.53
CA LEU A 724 -6.74 -25.45 26.67
C LEU A 724 -6.55 -26.52 25.57
N ARG A 725 -5.40 -26.50 24.87
CA ARG A 725 -5.05 -27.45 23.79
C ARG A 725 -5.05 -28.92 24.22
N GLN A 726 -4.90 -29.19 25.51
CA GLN A 726 -4.95 -30.54 26.09
C GLN A 726 -6.35 -31.17 26.05
N MET A 727 -7.41 -30.42 25.74
CA MET A 727 -8.79 -30.93 25.65
C MET A 727 -9.06 -31.67 24.31
N GLN A 728 -8.11 -32.51 23.87
CA GLN A 728 -8.15 -33.20 22.57
C GLN A 728 -9.38 -34.10 22.39
N ASP A 729 -9.88 -34.70 23.47
CA ASP A 729 -11.12 -35.50 23.44
C ASP A 729 -12.37 -34.67 23.07
N ASP A 730 -12.41 -33.39 23.45
CA ASP A 730 -13.48 -32.44 23.08
C ASP A 730 -13.25 -31.84 21.69
N ILE A 731 -11.99 -31.65 21.28
CA ILE A 731 -11.60 -31.23 19.93
C ILE A 731 -12.05 -32.28 18.91
N ALA A 732 -11.76 -33.57 19.14
CA ALA A 732 -12.18 -34.69 18.30
C ALA A 732 -13.71 -34.68 18.04
N LEU A 733 -14.48 -34.40 19.08
CA LEU A 733 -15.95 -34.30 19.00
C LEU A 733 -16.38 -33.08 18.16
N GLN A 734 -15.73 -31.92 18.34
CA GLN A 734 -16.06 -30.72 17.57
C GLN A 734 -15.74 -30.89 16.08
N GLU A 735 -14.57 -31.43 15.73
CA GLU A 735 -14.10 -31.62 14.35
C GLU A 735 -15.00 -32.50 13.48
N VAL A 736 -15.51 -33.61 14.03
CA VAL A 736 -16.46 -34.48 13.31
C VAL A 736 -17.86 -33.85 13.15
N GLY A 737 -18.12 -32.73 13.82
CA GLY A 737 -19.36 -31.96 13.75
C GLY A 737 -20.27 -32.05 14.99
N HIS A 738 -19.76 -32.54 16.13
CA HIS A 738 -20.51 -32.51 17.41
C HIS A 738 -20.47 -31.15 18.12
N GLY A 739 -19.72 -30.18 17.58
CA GLY A 739 -19.70 -28.80 18.06
C GLY A 739 -20.98 -27.99 17.79
N VAL A 740 -21.01 -26.79 18.35
CA VAL A 740 -22.15 -25.85 18.35
C VAL A 740 -22.56 -25.36 16.94
N LEU A 741 -21.64 -25.41 15.97
CA LEU A 741 -21.89 -25.04 14.58
C LEU A 741 -22.25 -26.23 13.67
N GLY A 742 -22.15 -27.47 14.16
CA GLY A 742 -22.23 -28.68 13.34
C GLY A 742 -20.93 -28.95 12.58
N ARG A 743 -21.01 -29.64 11.43
CA ARG A 743 -19.84 -30.10 10.68
C ARG A 743 -19.15 -28.97 9.90
N SER A 744 -18.00 -28.51 10.42
CA SER A 744 -17.15 -27.49 9.79
C SER A 744 -16.14 -28.07 8.78
N VAL A 745 -15.69 -29.32 8.94
CA VAL A 745 -14.66 -29.99 8.10
C VAL A 745 -15.31 -31.04 7.16
N ASP A 746 -14.77 -31.24 5.95
CA ASP A 746 -15.17 -32.34 5.05
C ASP A 746 -14.06 -33.39 4.80
N LEU A 747 -12.79 -33.06 5.02
CA LEU A 747 -11.67 -33.99 4.87
C LEU A 747 -10.67 -33.83 6.01
N MET A 748 -10.28 -34.94 6.63
CA MET A 748 -9.23 -34.99 7.65
C MET A 748 -8.28 -36.15 7.31
N LEU A 749 -6.97 -35.90 7.26
CA LEU A 749 -5.93 -36.92 7.07
C LEU A 749 -4.78 -36.65 8.05
N GLY A 750 -4.51 -37.55 9.00
CA GLY A 750 -3.46 -37.38 10.01
C GLY A 750 -3.28 -38.57 10.96
N GLY A 751 -2.67 -38.31 12.12
CA GLY A 751 -2.54 -39.21 13.27
C GLY A 751 -3.71 -39.09 14.26
N GLY A 752 -3.46 -39.38 15.53
CA GLY A 752 -4.38 -39.08 16.65
C GLY A 752 -5.58 -40.02 16.81
N ARG A 753 -5.53 -41.23 16.23
CA ARG A 753 -6.65 -42.20 16.34
C ARG A 753 -7.07 -42.49 17.78
N CYS A 754 -6.17 -42.38 18.76
CA CYS A 754 -6.47 -42.69 20.15
C CYS A 754 -7.58 -41.82 20.75
N HIS A 755 -7.70 -40.55 20.32
CA HIS A 755 -8.71 -39.59 20.78
C HIS A 755 -10.11 -39.84 20.19
N PHE A 756 -10.23 -40.79 19.25
CA PHE A 756 -11.48 -41.12 18.56
C PHE A 756 -12.06 -42.49 18.94
N LEU A 757 -11.28 -43.34 19.62
CA LEU A 757 -11.67 -44.67 20.09
C LEU A 757 -12.22 -44.62 21.52
N PRO A 758 -13.31 -45.34 21.85
CA PRO A 758 -13.86 -45.32 23.20
C PRO A 758 -12.92 -46.03 24.19
N ASN A 759 -12.99 -45.62 25.46
CA ASN A 759 -12.29 -46.26 26.58
C ASN A 759 -12.54 -47.78 26.59
N GLY A 760 -11.51 -48.55 26.98
CA GLY A 760 -11.49 -50.01 26.91
C GLY A 760 -11.20 -50.59 25.52
N THR A 761 -11.06 -49.77 24.47
CA THR A 761 -10.54 -50.20 23.17
C THR A 761 -9.01 -50.13 23.15
N ASP A 762 -8.37 -51.14 22.56
CA ASP A 762 -6.91 -51.15 22.39
C ASP A 762 -6.45 -49.95 21.55
N GLY A 763 -5.42 -49.24 22.03
CA GLY A 763 -4.95 -47.98 21.45
C GLY A 763 -5.84 -46.75 21.67
N SER A 764 -6.89 -46.81 22.49
CA SER A 764 -7.62 -45.60 22.93
C SER A 764 -6.80 -44.81 23.97
N CYS A 765 -6.91 -43.48 23.94
CA CYS A 765 -6.45 -42.58 24.99
C CYS A 765 -7.60 -41.79 25.64
N ARG A 766 -8.85 -42.03 25.23
CA ARG A 766 -10.04 -41.36 25.80
C ARG A 766 -10.31 -41.85 27.22
N ALA A 767 -10.75 -40.94 28.08
CA ALA A 767 -11.23 -41.30 29.42
C ALA A 767 -12.68 -41.82 29.43
N ASP A 768 -13.46 -41.54 28.39
CA ASP A 768 -14.89 -41.89 28.28
C ASP A 768 -15.18 -42.99 27.24
N ASP A 769 -16.36 -43.60 27.34
CA ASP A 769 -16.79 -44.68 26.44
C ASP A 769 -17.31 -44.16 25.07
N VAL A 770 -16.90 -42.96 24.63
CA VAL A 770 -17.44 -42.34 23.41
C VAL A 770 -16.66 -42.76 22.17
N ASP A 771 -17.32 -43.55 21.32
CA ASP A 771 -16.82 -43.91 19.99
C ASP A 771 -17.07 -42.76 19.00
N VAL A 772 -16.07 -41.89 18.85
CA VAL A 772 -16.14 -40.70 17.99
C VAL A 772 -16.17 -41.10 16.51
N ILE A 773 -15.48 -42.19 16.13
CA ILE A 773 -15.49 -42.72 14.75
C ILE A 773 -16.90 -43.12 14.36
N LYS A 774 -17.56 -43.94 15.20
CA LYS A 774 -18.92 -44.39 14.95
C LYS A 774 -19.93 -43.26 15.03
N LEU A 775 -19.76 -42.32 15.97
CA LEU A 775 -20.55 -41.09 16.03
C LEU A 775 -20.42 -40.28 14.73
N ALA A 776 -19.22 -40.16 14.17
CA ALA A 776 -18.96 -39.50 12.89
C ALA A 776 -19.66 -40.23 11.73
N GLN A 777 -19.56 -41.56 11.66
CA GLN A 777 -20.23 -42.38 10.65
C GLN A 777 -21.76 -42.28 10.76
N ASP A 778 -22.33 -42.65 11.91
CA ASP A 778 -23.78 -42.82 12.11
C ASP A 778 -24.56 -41.49 12.11
N LYS A 779 -23.98 -40.41 12.65
CA LYS A 779 -24.67 -39.11 12.81
C LYS A 779 -24.28 -38.06 11.77
N TYR A 780 -23.05 -38.10 11.24
CA TYR A 780 -22.50 -37.05 10.39
C TYR A 780 -22.07 -37.51 8.99
N GLY A 781 -22.17 -38.83 8.71
CA GLY A 781 -21.97 -39.42 7.40
C GLY A 781 -20.52 -39.54 6.96
N TRP A 782 -19.56 -39.58 7.89
CA TRP A 782 -18.14 -39.74 7.57
C TRP A 782 -17.82 -41.12 7.00
N THR A 783 -17.02 -41.16 5.95
CA THR A 783 -16.27 -42.36 5.57
C THR A 783 -14.97 -42.41 6.37
N TYR A 784 -14.53 -43.60 6.75
CA TYR A 784 -13.39 -43.80 7.65
C TYR A 784 -12.33 -44.70 7.04
N THR A 785 -11.06 -44.37 7.30
CA THR A 785 -9.90 -45.19 6.95
C THR A 785 -8.76 -44.95 7.96
N ASP A 786 -7.94 -45.96 8.21
CA ASP A 786 -7.02 -45.99 9.37
C ASP A 786 -5.66 -46.64 9.08
N SER A 787 -5.44 -47.02 7.82
CA SER A 787 -4.38 -47.94 7.39
C SER A 787 -3.90 -47.62 5.97
N ARG A 788 -2.66 -48.01 5.63
CA ARG A 788 -2.08 -47.78 4.30
C ARG A 788 -2.92 -48.35 3.15
N ASP A 789 -3.41 -49.59 3.29
CA ASP A 789 -4.29 -50.21 2.29
C ASP A 789 -5.61 -49.43 2.11
N GLY A 790 -6.15 -48.87 3.20
CA GLY A 790 -7.29 -47.95 3.15
C GLY A 790 -6.96 -46.64 2.41
N PHE A 791 -5.81 -46.04 2.69
CA PHE A 791 -5.31 -44.86 1.97
C PHE A 791 -5.10 -45.13 0.46
N ASP A 792 -4.46 -46.25 0.11
CA ASP A 792 -4.21 -46.62 -1.29
C ASP A 792 -5.50 -46.97 -2.06
N LYS A 793 -6.59 -47.32 -1.38
CA LYS A 793 -7.93 -47.46 -1.98
C LYS A 793 -8.56 -46.12 -2.37
N LEU A 794 -8.16 -45.00 -1.76
CA LEU A 794 -8.54 -43.65 -2.20
C LEU A 794 -7.99 -43.30 -3.59
N LYS A 795 -6.97 -44.04 -4.07
CA LYS A 795 -6.32 -43.87 -5.38
C LYS A 795 -5.86 -42.43 -5.62
N GLY A 796 -5.12 -41.89 -4.66
CA GLY A 796 -4.60 -40.52 -4.69
C GLY A 796 -5.71 -39.46 -4.77
N GLY A 797 -6.86 -39.73 -4.15
CA GLY A 797 -8.03 -38.84 -4.11
C GLY A 797 -9.15 -39.21 -5.10
N ASP A 798 -8.89 -40.05 -6.11
CA ASP A 798 -9.89 -40.41 -7.14
C ASP A 798 -11.13 -41.16 -6.65
N LYS A 799 -11.02 -41.83 -5.50
CA LYS A 799 -12.07 -42.63 -4.86
C LYS A 799 -12.37 -42.16 -3.43
N ALA A 800 -11.92 -40.97 -3.06
CA ALA A 800 -12.33 -40.34 -1.81
C ALA A 800 -13.83 -40.00 -1.86
N HIS A 801 -14.55 -40.31 -0.78
CA HIS A 801 -15.98 -40.01 -0.63
C HIS A 801 -16.11 -39.06 0.55
N LEU A 802 -16.52 -37.81 0.31
CA LEU A 802 -16.59 -36.81 1.36
C LEU A 802 -17.94 -36.86 2.12
N PRO A 803 -17.96 -36.65 3.44
CA PRO A 803 -16.80 -36.34 4.27
C PRO A 803 -15.91 -37.58 4.58
N LEU A 804 -14.59 -37.37 4.70
CA LEU A 804 -13.58 -38.43 4.82
C LEU A 804 -12.64 -38.21 6.03
N LEU A 805 -12.60 -39.18 6.94
CA LEU A 805 -11.75 -39.21 8.13
C LEU A 805 -10.67 -40.28 7.96
N GLY A 806 -9.41 -39.86 7.84
CA GLY A 806 -8.23 -40.72 7.72
C GLY A 806 -7.32 -40.58 8.94
N LEU A 807 -7.27 -41.60 9.81
CA LEU A 807 -6.48 -41.60 11.05
C LEU A 807 -5.47 -42.75 11.04
N PHE A 808 -4.30 -42.49 10.43
CA PHE A 808 -3.34 -43.51 10.01
C PHE A 808 -2.36 -43.96 11.11
N ALA A 809 -2.25 -43.19 12.19
CA ALA A 809 -1.42 -43.49 13.35
C ALA A 809 -2.22 -43.36 14.65
N SER A 810 -1.74 -43.99 15.74
CA SER A 810 -2.42 -43.98 17.04
C SER A 810 -2.33 -42.61 17.70
N SER A 811 -1.12 -42.06 17.69
CA SER A 811 -0.75 -40.67 17.90
C SER A 811 -0.19 -40.12 16.58
N ASP A 812 0.82 -39.25 16.62
CA ASP A 812 1.61 -38.79 15.49
C ASP A 812 2.07 -39.88 14.50
N ILE A 813 2.19 -39.49 13.23
CA ILE A 813 2.95 -40.24 12.22
C ILE A 813 4.45 -40.09 12.57
N PRO A 814 5.26 -41.17 12.53
CA PRO A 814 6.69 -41.09 12.82
C PRO A 814 7.43 -40.07 11.94
N PHE A 815 8.53 -39.52 12.45
CA PHE A 815 9.41 -38.63 11.68
C PHE A 815 9.79 -39.20 10.31
N GLU A 816 9.92 -38.39 9.27
CA GLU A 816 10.27 -38.77 7.89
C GLU A 816 11.57 -39.59 7.82
N LEU A 817 12.54 -39.30 8.71
CA LEU A 817 13.75 -40.11 8.89
C LEU A 817 13.44 -41.60 9.06
N ASP A 818 12.40 -41.93 9.83
CA ASP A 818 11.91 -43.27 10.09
C ASP A 818 10.81 -43.71 9.11
N ARG A 819 9.82 -42.84 8.87
CA ARG A 819 8.62 -43.09 8.06
C ARG A 819 8.95 -43.41 6.60
N LYS A 820 10.04 -42.87 6.04
CA LYS A 820 10.54 -43.25 4.70
C LYS A 820 10.85 -44.75 4.55
N ASN A 821 11.09 -45.45 5.66
CA ASN A 821 11.31 -46.90 5.72
C ASN A 821 10.02 -47.68 6.10
N MET A 822 8.88 -47.00 6.15
CA MET A 822 7.56 -47.51 6.58
C MET A 822 6.44 -47.06 5.64
N ASN A 823 6.72 -46.87 4.34
CA ASN A 823 5.75 -46.38 3.35
C ASN A 823 4.55 -47.35 3.17
N ASP A 824 4.73 -48.62 3.52
CA ASP A 824 3.71 -49.67 3.57
C ASP A 824 2.81 -49.61 4.82
N VAL A 825 3.16 -48.77 5.80
CA VAL A 825 2.38 -48.53 7.04
C VAL A 825 1.76 -47.14 7.06
N TYR A 826 2.53 -46.10 6.72
CA TYR A 826 2.12 -44.70 6.83
C TYR A 826 2.27 -43.93 5.51
N PRO A 827 1.26 -43.13 5.10
CA PRO A 827 1.42 -42.18 4.01
C PRO A 827 2.34 -41.02 4.43
N SER A 828 3.07 -40.46 3.46
CA SER A 828 3.84 -39.22 3.68
C SER A 828 2.95 -37.97 3.59
N LEU A 829 3.42 -36.84 4.13
CA LEU A 829 2.70 -35.55 4.05
C LEU A 829 2.40 -35.17 2.59
N SER A 830 3.37 -35.33 1.68
CA SER A 830 3.15 -35.02 0.26
C SER A 830 2.21 -36.00 -0.45
N GLU A 831 2.06 -37.25 0.02
CA GLU A 831 1.02 -38.17 -0.46
C GLU A 831 -0.37 -37.75 0.03
N MET A 832 -0.50 -37.39 1.31
CA MET A 832 -1.76 -36.93 1.90
C MET A 832 -2.22 -35.60 1.29
N ALA A 833 -1.31 -34.64 1.12
CA ALA A 833 -1.55 -33.36 0.46
C ALA A 833 -2.11 -33.55 -0.97
N LYS A 834 -1.44 -34.35 -1.81
CA LYS A 834 -1.91 -34.67 -3.17
C LYS A 834 -3.29 -35.32 -3.17
N THR A 835 -3.51 -36.24 -2.23
CA THR A 835 -4.78 -36.96 -2.07
C THR A 835 -5.92 -36.01 -1.67
N ALA A 836 -5.66 -35.09 -0.75
CA ALA A 836 -6.62 -34.07 -0.30
C ALA A 836 -6.95 -33.07 -1.42
N LEU A 837 -5.94 -32.48 -2.07
CA LEU A 837 -6.12 -31.54 -3.18
C LEU A 837 -7.02 -32.14 -4.27
N ARG A 838 -6.71 -33.37 -4.70
CA ARG A 838 -7.46 -34.05 -5.77
C ARG A 838 -8.87 -34.46 -5.34
N ALA A 839 -9.05 -34.90 -4.08
CA ALA A 839 -10.37 -35.21 -3.53
C ALA A 839 -11.26 -33.96 -3.49
N LEU A 840 -10.73 -32.84 -3.01
CA LEU A 840 -11.45 -31.56 -2.89
C LEU A 840 -11.71 -30.90 -4.25
N GLU A 841 -10.77 -30.96 -5.19
CA GLU A 841 -10.99 -30.51 -6.58
C GLU A 841 -12.13 -31.28 -7.24
N ARG A 842 -12.13 -32.62 -7.13
CA ARG A 842 -13.21 -33.46 -7.68
C ARG A 842 -14.54 -33.24 -6.96
N ALA A 843 -14.55 -33.08 -5.64
CA ALA A 843 -15.78 -32.77 -4.89
C ALA A 843 -16.38 -31.39 -5.26
N THR A 844 -15.54 -30.43 -5.64
CA THR A 844 -15.95 -29.07 -6.03
C THR A 844 -16.14 -28.90 -7.54
N SER A 845 -15.96 -29.94 -8.37
CA SER A 845 -15.96 -29.79 -9.83
C SER A 845 -17.29 -29.29 -10.40
N GLY A 846 -18.41 -29.60 -9.74
CA GLY A 846 -19.75 -29.10 -10.06
C GLY A 846 -20.27 -27.97 -9.16
N SER A 847 -19.41 -27.37 -8.33
CA SER A 847 -19.75 -26.33 -7.35
C SER A 847 -19.36 -24.93 -7.84
N ASP A 848 -20.09 -23.90 -7.41
CA ASP A 848 -19.69 -22.49 -7.56
C ASP A 848 -18.61 -22.06 -6.55
N LYS A 849 -18.31 -22.91 -5.57
CA LYS A 849 -17.24 -22.75 -4.57
C LYS A 849 -16.18 -23.82 -4.70
N GLY A 850 -14.92 -23.40 -4.49
CA GLY A 850 -13.77 -24.30 -4.43
C GLY A 850 -13.59 -24.84 -3.02
N PHE A 851 -12.35 -24.93 -2.57
CA PHE A 851 -12.03 -25.43 -1.23
C PHE A 851 -11.08 -24.52 -0.43
N PHE A 852 -11.14 -24.66 0.89
CA PHE A 852 -10.08 -24.26 1.82
C PHE A 852 -9.39 -25.52 2.37
N LEU A 853 -8.08 -25.59 2.27
CA LEU A 853 -7.28 -26.71 2.76
C LEU A 853 -6.14 -26.19 3.64
N MET A 854 -6.10 -26.64 4.90
CA MET A 854 -4.94 -26.47 5.77
C MET A 854 -4.06 -27.73 5.69
N ILE A 855 -2.75 -27.55 5.50
CA ILE A 855 -1.75 -28.63 5.48
C ILE A 855 -0.63 -28.29 6.47
N GLU A 856 -0.23 -29.22 7.32
CA GLU A 856 0.79 -28.99 8.33
C GLU A 856 2.00 -29.92 8.20
N GLY A 857 3.20 -29.34 8.24
CA GLY A 857 4.47 -30.03 8.51
C GLY A 857 4.77 -30.05 10.00
N SER A 858 3.90 -30.70 10.77
CA SER A 858 3.79 -30.57 12.23
C SER A 858 5.04 -31.02 12.98
N ARG A 859 5.70 -32.08 12.50
CA ARG A 859 6.83 -32.71 13.20
C ARG A 859 8.15 -31.92 13.12
N ILE A 860 8.23 -30.81 12.38
CA ILE A 860 9.42 -29.93 12.38
C ILE A 860 9.66 -29.36 13.80
N ASP A 861 8.57 -28.95 14.47
CA ASP A 861 8.58 -28.45 15.84
C ASP A 861 9.07 -29.50 16.84
N HIS A 862 8.48 -30.70 16.81
CA HIS A 862 8.85 -31.80 17.72
C HIS A 862 10.33 -32.18 17.59
N ALA A 863 10.90 -32.12 16.37
CA ALA A 863 12.33 -32.33 16.18
C ALA A 863 13.18 -31.18 16.77
N GLY A 864 12.67 -29.94 16.76
CA GLY A 864 13.24 -28.79 17.46
C GLY A 864 13.16 -28.91 18.97
N HIS A 865 12.01 -29.32 19.53
CA HIS A 865 11.85 -29.57 20.97
C HIS A 865 12.83 -30.64 21.50
N ILE A 866 13.08 -31.68 20.71
CA ILE A 866 14.05 -32.74 21.02
C ILE A 866 15.50 -32.26 20.83
N ASN A 867 15.74 -31.21 20.04
CA ASN A 867 17.04 -30.83 19.49
C ASN A 867 17.67 -31.92 18.59
N ASP A 868 16.86 -32.64 17.78
CA ASP A 868 17.30 -33.66 16.80
C ASP A 868 17.45 -33.06 15.38
N PRO A 869 18.66 -32.59 15.00
CA PRO A 869 18.90 -32.04 13.67
C PRO A 869 18.79 -33.09 12.55
N ALA A 870 18.91 -34.39 12.84
CA ALA A 870 18.82 -35.44 11.84
C ALA A 870 17.37 -35.73 11.43
N ALA A 871 16.43 -35.70 12.38
CA ALA A 871 15.01 -35.69 12.10
C ALA A 871 14.60 -34.36 11.43
N GLN A 872 15.00 -33.23 12.01
CA GLN A 872 14.53 -31.90 11.61
C GLN A 872 14.77 -31.57 10.13
N VAL A 873 15.98 -31.80 9.60
CA VAL A 873 16.27 -31.52 8.18
C VAL A 873 15.45 -32.39 7.23
N ARG A 874 14.97 -33.56 7.68
CA ARG A 874 14.19 -34.49 6.85
C ARG A 874 12.70 -34.15 6.87
N GLU A 875 12.19 -33.63 8.00
CA GLU A 875 10.86 -33.01 8.05
C GLU A 875 10.76 -31.80 7.12
N VAL A 876 11.74 -30.88 7.18
CA VAL A 876 11.76 -29.69 6.30
C VAL A 876 11.85 -30.08 4.82
N LEU A 877 12.54 -31.18 4.47
CA LEU A 877 12.57 -31.70 3.09
C LEU A 877 11.24 -32.30 2.64
N GLU A 878 10.53 -33.06 3.49
CA GLU A 878 9.20 -33.57 3.13
C GLU A 878 8.17 -32.44 3.06
N TYR A 879 8.30 -31.41 3.90
CA TYR A 879 7.49 -30.20 3.80
C TYR A 879 7.77 -29.41 2.52
N ASP A 880 9.03 -29.22 2.10
CA ASP A 880 9.38 -28.61 0.79
C ASP A 880 8.79 -29.42 -0.39
N LYS A 881 8.78 -30.76 -0.27
CA LYS A 881 8.18 -31.68 -1.25
C LYS A 881 6.64 -31.61 -1.25
N ALA A 882 6.00 -31.40 -0.10
CA ALA A 882 4.56 -31.14 0.00
C ALA A 882 4.20 -29.74 -0.56
N PHE A 883 4.99 -28.71 -0.25
CA PHE A 883 4.84 -27.36 -0.79
C PHE A 883 4.97 -27.36 -2.32
N LYS A 884 5.97 -28.07 -2.87
CA LYS A 884 6.08 -28.30 -4.31
C LYS A 884 4.85 -29.00 -4.88
N ALA A 885 4.28 -30.00 -4.19
CA ALA A 885 3.09 -30.70 -4.66
C ALA A 885 1.86 -29.79 -4.77
N VAL A 886 1.72 -28.80 -3.86
CA VAL A 886 0.68 -27.77 -3.97
C VAL A 886 0.96 -26.83 -5.14
N LEU A 887 2.22 -26.41 -5.36
CA LEU A 887 2.58 -25.58 -6.51
C LEU A 887 2.36 -26.29 -7.86
N ASP A 888 2.68 -27.58 -7.94
CA ASP A 888 2.42 -28.42 -9.12
C ASP A 888 0.89 -28.45 -9.39
N PHE A 889 0.07 -28.67 -8.36
CA PHE A 889 -1.39 -28.60 -8.46
C PHE A 889 -1.89 -27.21 -8.93
N ILE A 890 -1.31 -26.12 -8.43
CA ILE A 890 -1.64 -24.75 -8.85
C ILE A 890 -1.29 -24.50 -10.32
N GLY A 891 -0.24 -25.15 -10.84
CA GLY A 891 0.13 -25.11 -12.26
C GLY A 891 -0.81 -25.91 -13.17
N ASP A 892 -1.44 -26.96 -12.64
CA ASP A 892 -2.28 -27.90 -13.40
C ASP A 892 -3.80 -27.57 -13.34
N THR A 893 -4.28 -26.83 -12.32
CA THR A 893 -5.72 -26.56 -12.13
C THR A 893 -6.22 -25.30 -12.85
N ASP A 894 -7.39 -25.39 -13.49
CA ASP A 894 -8.08 -24.25 -14.10
C ASP A 894 -8.75 -23.31 -13.06
N THR A 895 -8.82 -23.71 -11.78
CA THR A 895 -9.47 -22.92 -10.72
C THR A 895 -8.47 -21.96 -10.07
N GLU A 896 -8.79 -20.66 -10.00
CA GLU A 896 -7.93 -19.66 -9.36
C GLU A 896 -7.58 -20.09 -7.92
N THR A 897 -6.30 -20.38 -7.69
CA THR A 897 -5.82 -20.97 -6.44
C THR A 897 -4.62 -20.18 -5.93
N VAL A 898 -4.61 -19.90 -4.62
CA VAL A 898 -3.43 -19.34 -3.94
C VAL A 898 -2.95 -20.30 -2.86
N LEU A 899 -1.63 -20.45 -2.78
CA LEU A 899 -0.91 -21.01 -1.66
C LEU A 899 -0.32 -19.89 -0.81
N VAL A 900 -0.52 -19.94 0.49
CA VAL A 900 0.25 -19.20 1.49
C VAL A 900 0.80 -20.18 2.50
N ALA A 901 2.07 -20.02 2.88
CA ALA A 901 2.68 -20.83 3.93
C ALA A 901 3.45 -19.96 4.94
N THR A 902 3.47 -20.37 6.20
CA THR A 902 4.26 -19.74 7.27
C THR A 902 4.46 -20.74 8.41
N SER A 903 5.43 -20.48 9.29
CA SER A 903 5.38 -21.08 10.63
C SER A 903 4.50 -20.24 11.56
N ASP A 904 4.08 -20.81 12.68
CA ASP A 904 3.56 -20.16 13.88
C ASP A 904 4.65 -19.67 14.84
N HIS A 905 5.78 -20.40 14.97
CA HIS A 905 6.98 -20.03 15.73
C HIS A 905 8.27 -20.68 15.20
N GLU A 906 9.41 -20.36 15.82
CA GLU A 906 10.66 -21.12 15.68
C GLU A 906 10.88 -21.94 16.96
N THR A 907 11.46 -23.13 16.85
CA THR A 907 11.64 -24.04 17.99
C THR A 907 13.07 -24.56 18.14
N GLY A 908 13.52 -24.62 19.39
CA GLY A 908 14.87 -25.03 19.81
C GLY A 908 15.90 -23.88 19.80
N GLY A 909 15.61 -22.77 19.11
CA GLY A 909 16.55 -21.67 18.94
C GLY A 909 17.81 -22.14 18.21
N LEU A 910 17.59 -22.71 17.03
CA LEU A 910 18.55 -23.44 16.21
C LEU A 910 19.64 -22.52 15.63
N ALA A 911 20.90 -22.95 15.76
CA ALA A 911 22.06 -22.32 15.14
C ALA A 911 22.82 -23.34 14.28
N THR A 912 23.14 -22.98 13.04
CA THR A 912 24.01 -23.78 12.14
C THR A 912 25.50 -23.62 12.49
N ALA A 913 25.82 -23.61 13.78
CA ALA A 913 27.14 -23.57 14.38
C ALA A 913 27.01 -23.88 15.88
N LEU A 914 28.05 -24.47 16.47
CA LEU A 914 28.18 -24.69 17.91
C LEU A 914 29.59 -24.31 18.36
N GLN A 915 29.70 -23.66 19.52
CA GLN A 915 30.98 -23.41 20.19
C GLN A 915 31.01 -24.23 21.48
N GLU A 916 31.96 -25.16 21.58
CA GLU A 916 32.20 -25.90 22.80
C GLU A 916 32.75 -25.00 23.92
N PRO A 917 32.33 -25.18 25.19
CA PRO A 917 32.90 -24.46 26.32
C PRO A 917 34.44 -24.56 26.35
N GLY A 918 35.11 -23.43 26.62
CA GLY A 918 36.58 -23.36 26.70
C GLY A 918 37.32 -23.35 25.35
N HIS A 919 36.63 -23.54 24.22
CA HIS A 919 37.23 -23.50 22.89
C HIS A 919 37.04 -22.14 22.20
N LEU A 920 37.93 -21.79 21.26
CA LEU A 920 37.75 -20.63 20.39
C LEU A 920 36.61 -20.89 19.38
N PRO A 921 35.89 -19.85 18.90
CA PRO A 921 34.86 -20.03 17.88
C PRO A 921 35.44 -20.66 16.61
N VAL A 922 34.81 -21.75 16.14
CA VAL A 922 35.16 -22.42 14.88
C VAL A 922 33.99 -22.26 13.91
N TYR A 923 34.29 -21.86 12.68
CA TYR A 923 33.28 -21.58 11.64
C TYR A 923 32.98 -22.84 10.82
N ASN A 924 32.51 -23.90 11.47
CA ASN A 924 32.20 -25.19 10.88
C ASN A 924 30.88 -25.77 11.40
N TRP A 925 30.23 -26.55 10.54
CA TRP A 925 29.22 -27.54 10.92
C TRP A 925 29.30 -28.71 9.94
N TYR A 926 28.87 -29.91 10.34
CA TYR A 926 29.17 -31.17 9.64
C TYR A 926 27.90 -31.90 9.15
N PRO A 927 27.44 -31.65 7.91
CA PRO A 927 26.27 -32.32 7.36
C PRO A 927 26.41 -33.84 7.27
N GLU A 928 27.64 -34.36 7.12
CA GLU A 928 27.86 -35.81 7.01
C GLU A 928 27.65 -36.58 8.32
N ALA A 929 27.61 -35.91 9.48
CA ALA A 929 27.10 -36.51 10.71
C ALA A 929 25.59 -36.84 10.58
N LEU A 930 24.79 -35.85 10.16
CA LEU A 930 23.34 -36.02 9.97
C LEU A 930 23.00 -37.00 8.84
N ALA A 931 23.87 -37.08 7.82
CA ALA A 931 23.68 -37.95 6.66
C ALA A 931 23.75 -39.44 7.00
N LYS A 932 24.60 -39.82 7.97
CA LYS A 932 24.80 -41.21 8.43
C LYS A 932 23.64 -41.72 9.30
N ALA A 933 22.88 -40.83 9.94
CA ALA A 933 21.73 -41.19 10.77
C ALA A 933 20.62 -41.87 9.95
N SER A 934 20.14 -43.01 10.44
CA SER A 934 19.13 -43.87 9.82
C SER A 934 17.80 -43.93 10.60
N ALA A 935 17.78 -43.49 11.86
CA ALA A 935 16.63 -43.42 12.75
C ALA A 935 16.65 -42.15 13.61
N SER A 936 15.48 -41.65 14.01
CA SER A 936 15.36 -40.49 14.92
C SER A 936 15.77 -40.81 16.36
N CYS A 937 16.11 -39.77 17.13
CA CYS A 937 16.44 -39.90 18.55
C CYS A 937 15.26 -40.43 19.37
N GLU A 938 14.03 -40.05 19.03
CA GLU A 938 12.78 -40.57 19.61
C GLU A 938 12.68 -42.09 19.45
N ARG A 939 12.89 -42.61 18.23
CA ARG A 939 12.84 -44.06 17.97
C ARG A 939 13.96 -44.82 18.69
N LEU A 940 15.16 -44.24 18.78
CA LEU A 940 16.28 -44.86 19.48
C LEU A 940 16.05 -44.90 21.00
N ALA A 941 15.50 -43.84 21.58
CA ALA A 941 15.09 -43.80 22.98
C ALA A 941 13.99 -44.82 23.28
N HIS A 942 12.93 -44.91 22.46
CA HIS A 942 11.89 -45.93 22.62
C HIS A 942 12.45 -47.36 22.56
N LYS A 943 13.39 -47.65 21.65
CA LYS A 943 14.07 -48.96 21.62
C LYS A 943 14.86 -49.24 22.89
N LEU A 944 15.55 -48.24 23.46
CA LEU A 944 16.29 -48.37 24.71
C LEU A 944 15.36 -48.63 25.89
N GLN A 945 14.28 -47.86 26.01
CA GLN A 945 13.26 -48.00 27.06
C GLN A 945 12.53 -49.34 26.97
N ASP A 946 12.14 -49.78 25.77
CA ASP A 946 11.55 -51.09 25.51
C ASP A 946 12.51 -52.23 25.85
N HIS A 947 13.79 -52.09 25.52
CA HIS A 947 14.81 -53.08 25.88
C HIS A 947 14.98 -53.17 27.41
N VAL A 948 15.17 -52.04 28.09
CA VAL A 948 15.39 -51.99 29.55
C VAL A 948 14.17 -52.49 30.31
N SER A 949 12.96 -52.11 29.92
CA SER A 949 11.71 -52.55 30.58
C SER A 949 11.40 -54.03 30.38
N LYS A 950 11.88 -54.66 29.29
CA LYS A 950 11.76 -56.11 29.06
C LYS A 950 12.79 -56.95 29.82
N GLN A 951 13.81 -56.36 30.42
CA GLN A 951 14.78 -57.11 31.22
C GLN A 951 14.21 -57.47 32.60
N SER A 952 14.14 -58.76 32.90
CA SER A 952 13.72 -59.26 34.23
C SER A 952 14.75 -59.01 35.34
N THR A 953 15.97 -58.65 34.98
CA THR A 953 17.05 -58.24 35.88
C THR A 953 17.84 -57.09 35.23
N PRO A 954 18.16 -55.99 35.94
CA PRO A 954 18.94 -54.90 35.38
C PRO A 954 20.27 -55.40 34.78
N LEU A 955 20.57 -54.98 33.55
CA LEU A 955 21.85 -55.26 32.91
C LEU A 955 23.00 -54.60 33.67
N SER A 956 24.19 -55.19 33.59
CA SER A 956 25.39 -54.49 34.07
C SER A 956 25.65 -53.28 33.16
N GLN A 957 26.19 -52.19 33.71
CA GLN A 957 26.40 -50.97 32.92
C GLN A 957 27.31 -51.20 31.69
N PRO A 958 28.39 -52.02 31.75
CA PRO A 958 29.16 -52.40 30.56
C PRO A 958 28.35 -53.14 29.49
N ASP A 959 27.47 -54.07 29.89
CA ASP A 959 26.63 -54.81 28.93
C ASP A 959 25.61 -53.89 28.26
N LEU A 960 25.01 -52.97 29.03
CA LEU A 960 24.07 -51.98 28.51
C LEU A 960 24.75 -51.00 27.55
N LYS A 961 25.94 -50.49 27.89
CA LYS A 961 26.77 -49.65 26.99
C LYS A 961 27.09 -50.38 25.68
N ALA A 962 27.51 -51.65 25.76
CA ALA A 962 27.84 -52.45 24.59
C ALA A 962 26.60 -52.68 23.70
N TRP A 963 25.43 -52.94 24.30
CA TRP A 963 24.17 -53.07 23.59
C TRP A 963 23.74 -51.75 22.93
N ILE A 964 23.76 -50.63 23.65
CA ILE A 964 23.48 -49.29 23.12
C ILE A 964 24.37 -48.98 21.91
N ASN A 965 25.68 -49.25 22.01
CA ASN A 965 26.60 -48.97 20.91
C ASN A 965 26.27 -49.79 19.65
N ASN A 966 26.11 -51.10 19.81
CA ASN A 966 25.93 -52.05 18.70
C ASN A 966 24.54 -51.99 18.05
N GLU A 967 23.48 -51.73 18.83
CA GLU A 967 22.09 -51.83 18.37
C GLU A 967 21.41 -50.47 18.13
N LEU A 968 21.95 -49.37 18.70
CA LEU A 968 21.36 -48.02 18.59
C LEU A 968 22.32 -46.99 17.99
N VAL A 969 23.52 -46.82 18.54
CA VAL A 969 24.42 -45.71 18.14
C VAL A 969 25.05 -45.96 16.77
N ILE A 970 25.67 -47.13 16.56
CA ILE A 970 26.28 -47.49 15.27
C ILE A 970 25.23 -47.61 14.15
N PRO A 971 24.14 -48.42 14.27
CA PRO A 971 23.19 -48.58 13.18
C PRO A 971 22.19 -47.42 13.06
N GLY A 972 21.87 -46.74 14.16
CA GLY A 972 20.84 -45.70 14.22
C GLY A 972 21.37 -44.29 13.97
N LEU A 973 22.35 -43.82 14.76
CA LEU A 973 22.99 -42.52 14.54
C LEU A 973 24.07 -42.56 13.45
N GLY A 974 24.60 -43.74 13.12
CA GLY A 974 25.70 -43.88 12.16
C GLY A 974 27.07 -43.48 12.75
N VAL A 975 27.18 -43.45 14.08
CA VAL A 975 28.38 -43.09 14.83
C VAL A 975 29.17 -44.36 15.14
N THR A 976 30.32 -44.54 14.48
CA THR A 976 31.16 -45.75 14.59
C THR A 976 32.23 -45.67 15.70
N ASP A 977 32.43 -44.49 16.26
CA ASP A 977 33.50 -44.12 17.19
C ASP A 977 32.94 -43.41 18.42
N ALA A 978 31.84 -43.93 18.97
CA ALA A 978 31.24 -43.45 20.21
C ALA A 978 32.22 -43.55 21.39
N THR A 979 32.35 -42.48 22.17
CA THR A 979 33.22 -42.48 23.36
C THR A 979 32.53 -43.20 24.53
N ASP A 980 33.31 -43.65 25.52
CA ASP A 980 32.71 -44.22 26.74
C ASP A 980 31.88 -43.18 27.51
N GLU A 981 32.15 -41.88 27.34
CA GLU A 981 31.39 -40.78 27.94
C GLU A 981 30.01 -40.64 27.28
N GLU A 982 29.93 -40.65 25.94
CA GLU A 982 28.67 -40.65 25.19
C GLU A 982 27.83 -41.90 25.52
N LEU A 983 28.46 -43.07 25.58
CA LEU A 983 27.78 -44.32 25.96
C LEU A 983 27.39 -44.34 27.45
N SER A 984 28.15 -43.69 28.33
CA SER A 984 27.78 -43.51 29.74
C SER A 984 26.55 -42.64 29.90
N LEU A 985 26.48 -41.51 29.17
CA LEU A 985 25.35 -40.60 29.17
C LEU A 985 24.05 -41.33 28.79
N LEU A 986 24.09 -42.08 27.67
CA LEU A 986 22.96 -42.86 27.19
C LEU A 986 22.56 -44.01 28.13
N ALA A 987 23.53 -44.65 28.80
CA ALA A 987 23.27 -45.74 29.73
C ALA A 987 22.84 -45.29 31.13
N ALA A 988 23.10 -44.03 31.51
CA ALA A 988 22.80 -43.50 32.84
C ALA A 988 21.33 -43.10 33.02
N ASP A 989 20.69 -42.62 31.94
CA ASP A 989 19.28 -42.20 31.96
C ASP A 989 18.54 -42.68 30.69
N PRO A 990 17.97 -43.90 30.72
CA PRO A 990 17.11 -44.42 29.67
C PRO A 990 15.79 -43.64 29.50
N GLU A 991 15.30 -42.94 30.52
CA GLU A 991 14.05 -42.17 30.45
C GLU A 991 14.29 -40.86 29.69
N GLY A 992 15.33 -40.11 30.04
CA GLY A 992 15.81 -38.91 29.32
C GLY A 992 16.59 -39.19 28.03
N ALA A 993 16.67 -40.44 27.58
CA ALA A 993 17.54 -40.87 26.47
C ALA A 993 17.33 -40.11 25.15
N THR A 994 16.11 -39.63 24.87
CA THR A 994 15.78 -38.87 23.65
C THR A 994 16.69 -37.64 23.50
N ASN A 995 16.81 -36.84 24.55
CA ASN A 995 17.64 -35.63 24.56
C ASN A 995 19.13 -35.98 24.58
N ASN A 996 19.51 -37.11 25.20
CA ASN A 996 20.90 -37.59 25.21
C ASN A 996 21.37 -38.05 23.81
N PHE A 997 20.55 -38.77 23.05
CA PHE A 997 20.84 -39.09 21.64
C PHE A 997 20.93 -37.82 20.79
N ALA A 998 20.01 -36.87 21.00
CA ALA A 998 19.97 -35.59 20.31
C ALA A 998 21.22 -34.72 20.58
N ALA A 999 21.72 -34.71 21.82
CA ALA A 999 22.97 -34.04 22.20
C ALA A 999 24.19 -34.66 21.50
N VAL A 1000 24.30 -35.99 21.45
CA VAL A 1000 25.39 -36.70 20.76
C VAL A 1000 25.44 -36.34 19.27
N ILE A 1001 24.30 -36.39 18.57
CA ILE A 1001 24.26 -36.10 17.13
C ILE A 1001 24.43 -34.60 16.84
N SER A 1002 23.90 -33.70 17.68
CA SER A 1002 24.07 -32.25 17.55
C SER A 1002 25.51 -31.81 17.76
N LEU A 1003 26.20 -32.33 18.78
CA LEU A 1003 27.61 -32.04 19.03
C LEU A 1003 28.46 -32.50 17.84
N ARG A 1004 28.28 -33.73 17.36
CA ARG A 1004 29.01 -34.28 16.21
C ARG A 1004 28.70 -33.56 14.90
N ALA A 1005 27.50 -33.01 14.74
CA ALA A 1005 27.15 -32.15 13.61
C ALA A 1005 27.61 -30.70 13.77
N HIS A 1006 28.12 -30.29 14.95
CA HIS A 1006 28.40 -28.89 15.30
C HIS A 1006 27.16 -27.98 15.10
N VAL A 1007 25.99 -28.49 15.47
CA VAL A 1007 24.71 -27.76 15.44
C VAL A 1007 24.36 -27.31 16.86
N GLY A 1008 24.06 -26.02 17.01
CA GLY A 1008 23.73 -25.41 18.30
C GLY A 1008 22.24 -25.26 18.50
N TRP A 1009 21.83 -25.35 19.76
CA TRP A 1009 20.46 -25.13 20.22
C TRP A 1009 20.53 -24.30 21.50
N SER A 1010 19.55 -23.43 21.73
CA SER A 1010 19.56 -22.50 22.88
C SER A 1010 18.43 -22.74 23.87
N THR A 1011 17.47 -23.60 23.53
CA THR A 1011 16.34 -23.97 24.39
C THR A 1011 15.79 -25.34 23.97
N HIS A 1012 14.93 -25.93 24.80
CA HIS A 1012 14.04 -27.04 24.43
C HIS A 1012 12.61 -26.54 24.14
N GLY A 1013 12.37 -25.22 24.13
CA GLY A 1013 11.07 -24.60 23.83
C GLY A 1013 11.10 -23.77 22.54
N HIS A 1014 10.06 -22.95 22.35
CA HIS A 1014 9.99 -22.03 21.20
C HIS A 1014 10.83 -20.76 21.43
N THR A 1015 11.07 -19.99 20.36
CA THR A 1015 11.68 -18.66 20.43
C THR A 1015 10.82 -17.58 19.74
N ALA A 1016 11.16 -16.33 20.01
CA ALA A 1016 10.50 -15.15 19.43
C ALA A 1016 11.11 -14.72 18.09
N VAL A 1017 11.76 -15.63 17.35
CA VAL A 1017 12.31 -15.33 16.02
C VAL A 1017 11.18 -15.11 15.01
N ASP A 1018 11.27 -14.05 14.21
CA ASP A 1018 10.36 -13.81 13.09
C ASP A 1018 10.52 -14.93 12.04
N VAL A 1019 9.40 -15.59 11.73
CA VAL A 1019 9.37 -16.76 10.84
C VAL A 1019 9.06 -16.38 9.40
N ASN A 1020 9.45 -17.21 8.44
CA ASN A 1020 9.29 -16.88 7.02
C ASN A 1020 7.85 -17.09 6.53
N VAL A 1021 7.36 -16.17 5.70
CA VAL A 1021 6.11 -16.28 4.93
C VAL A 1021 6.44 -16.57 3.47
N TYR A 1022 5.72 -17.51 2.87
CA TYR A 1022 5.83 -17.91 1.48
C TYR A 1022 4.48 -17.82 0.76
N SER A 1023 4.51 -17.65 -0.56
CA SER A 1023 3.28 -17.72 -1.35
C SER A 1023 3.54 -18.15 -2.80
N SER A 1024 2.54 -18.75 -3.45
CA SER A 1024 2.47 -18.85 -4.91
C SER A 1024 2.39 -17.47 -5.60
N GLY A 1025 2.14 -16.41 -4.83
CA GLY A 1025 2.02 -15.03 -5.30
C GLY A 1025 0.64 -14.71 -5.87
N GLY A 1026 0.55 -13.54 -6.50
CA GLY A 1026 -0.68 -12.97 -7.04
C GLY A 1026 -1.11 -11.68 -6.33
N PRO A 1027 -2.01 -10.86 -6.92
CA PRO A 1027 -2.25 -9.49 -6.46
C PRO A 1027 -2.82 -9.37 -5.04
N GLU A 1028 -3.56 -10.37 -4.56
CA GLU A 1028 -4.07 -10.38 -3.18
C GLU A 1028 -2.98 -10.75 -2.18
N ALA A 1029 -2.01 -11.60 -2.56
CA ALA A 1029 -0.94 -12.04 -1.68
C ALA A 1029 0.01 -10.89 -1.30
N ASP A 1030 0.12 -9.82 -2.10
CA ASP A 1030 0.91 -8.63 -1.75
C ASP A 1030 0.48 -7.98 -0.41
N ARG A 1031 -0.72 -8.28 0.10
CA ARG A 1031 -1.18 -7.87 1.45
C ARG A 1031 -0.36 -8.44 2.60
N ILE A 1032 0.25 -9.61 2.42
CA ILE A 1032 1.07 -10.31 3.43
C ILE A 1032 2.57 -10.24 3.10
N ARG A 1033 2.98 -9.28 2.26
CA ARG A 1033 4.35 -9.13 1.80
C ARG A 1033 5.18 -8.25 2.74
N GLY A 1034 6.43 -8.65 2.99
CA GLY A 1034 7.31 -7.97 3.95
C GLY A 1034 7.10 -8.48 5.38
N ASN A 1035 7.37 -7.65 6.40
CA ASN A 1035 7.21 -8.03 7.80
C ASN A 1035 5.77 -7.76 8.26
N VAL A 1036 5.02 -8.80 8.61
CA VAL A 1036 3.60 -8.74 9.00
C VAL A 1036 3.38 -9.31 10.40
N GLU A 1037 2.18 -9.16 10.95
CA GLU A 1037 1.76 -9.89 12.15
C GLU A 1037 1.07 -11.20 11.74
N ASN A 1038 1.16 -12.28 12.53
CA ASN A 1038 0.45 -13.53 12.22
C ASN A 1038 -1.08 -13.35 12.05
N THR A 1039 -1.67 -12.39 12.78
CA THR A 1039 -3.08 -12.01 12.58
C THR A 1039 -3.38 -11.42 11.19
N ASP A 1040 -2.41 -10.81 10.51
CA ASP A 1040 -2.59 -10.28 9.16
C ASP A 1040 -2.63 -11.40 8.12
N VAL A 1041 -1.93 -12.51 8.37
CA VAL A 1041 -2.09 -13.76 7.59
C VAL A 1041 -3.52 -14.28 7.72
N GLY A 1042 -4.08 -14.39 8.93
CA GLY A 1042 -5.48 -14.82 9.11
C GLY A 1042 -6.53 -13.89 8.49
N LYS A 1043 -6.30 -12.57 8.57
CA LYS A 1043 -7.11 -11.56 7.84
C LYS A 1043 -6.99 -11.72 6.32
N PHE A 1044 -5.83 -12.11 5.80
CA PHE A 1044 -5.66 -12.43 4.39
C PHE A 1044 -6.43 -13.69 3.99
N LEU A 1045 -6.37 -14.79 4.75
CA LEU A 1045 -7.07 -16.03 4.42
C LEU A 1045 -8.58 -15.80 4.26
N SER A 1046 -9.18 -15.11 5.24
CA SER A 1046 -10.60 -14.75 5.25
C SER A 1046 -10.96 -13.77 4.13
N HIS A 1047 -10.12 -12.76 3.88
CA HIS A 1047 -10.34 -11.82 2.78
C HIS A 1047 -10.27 -12.49 1.41
N TYR A 1048 -9.28 -13.36 1.17
CA TYR A 1048 -9.08 -14.03 -0.11
C TYR A 1048 -10.27 -14.92 -0.47
N LEU A 1049 -10.84 -15.65 0.50
CA LEU A 1049 -12.06 -16.45 0.30
C LEU A 1049 -13.35 -15.60 0.23
N GLY A 1050 -13.30 -14.34 0.66
CA GLY A 1050 -14.46 -13.44 0.71
C GLY A 1050 -15.46 -13.83 1.80
N VAL A 1051 -14.97 -14.27 2.97
CA VAL A 1051 -15.79 -14.81 4.07
C VAL A 1051 -15.68 -13.97 5.34
N ASP A 1052 -16.73 -13.99 6.16
CA ASP A 1052 -16.84 -13.19 7.38
C ASP A 1052 -16.72 -14.05 8.64
N VAL A 1053 -15.57 -13.94 9.29
CA VAL A 1053 -15.20 -14.64 10.54
C VAL A 1053 -15.88 -14.02 11.77
N ASP A 1054 -16.23 -12.73 11.74
CA ASP A 1054 -16.94 -12.06 12.84
C ASP A 1054 -18.41 -12.50 12.91
N THR A 1055 -19.04 -12.78 11.77
CA THR A 1055 -20.37 -13.41 11.75
C THR A 1055 -20.37 -14.80 12.41
N ILE A 1056 -19.36 -15.63 12.15
CA ILE A 1056 -19.22 -16.94 12.83
C ILE A 1056 -18.94 -16.76 14.33
N THR A 1057 -18.02 -15.85 14.69
CA THR A 1057 -17.73 -15.47 16.08
C THR A 1057 -19.00 -15.10 16.83
N LYS A 1058 -19.87 -14.30 16.20
CA LYS A 1058 -21.15 -13.88 16.80
C LYS A 1058 -22.12 -15.06 16.96
N GLU A 1059 -22.25 -15.93 15.96
CA GLU A 1059 -23.12 -17.12 16.05
C GLU A 1059 -22.67 -18.07 17.17
N LEU A 1060 -21.35 -18.30 17.30
CA LEU A 1060 -20.75 -19.05 18.40
C LEU A 1060 -21.14 -18.45 19.75
N ARG A 1061 -20.78 -17.19 19.99
CA ARG A 1061 -21.05 -16.50 21.26
C ARG A 1061 -22.56 -16.49 21.60
N GLU A 1062 -23.45 -16.24 20.62
CA GLU A 1062 -24.90 -16.26 20.84
C GLU A 1062 -25.47 -17.65 21.18
N LYS A 1063 -24.88 -18.73 20.65
CA LYS A 1063 -25.30 -20.10 20.96
C LYS A 1063 -24.71 -20.62 22.27
N THR A 1064 -23.45 -20.28 22.57
CA THR A 1064 -22.76 -20.66 23.81
C THR A 1064 -23.28 -19.87 25.02
N ALA A 1065 -23.68 -18.60 24.85
CA ALA A 1065 -24.20 -17.75 25.94
C ALA A 1065 -25.67 -18.02 26.33
N ARG A 1066 -26.39 -18.96 25.68
CA ARG A 1066 -27.75 -19.33 26.13
C ARG A 1066 -27.67 -20.33 27.29
N PRO A 1067 -28.31 -20.05 28.44
CA PRO A 1067 -27.72 -20.42 29.72
C PRO A 1067 -27.97 -21.88 30.15
N ARG A 1068 -26.89 -22.54 30.57
CA ARG A 1068 -26.94 -23.59 31.60
C ARG A 1068 -25.80 -23.43 32.62
N VAL A 1069 -26.14 -22.72 33.70
CA VAL A 1069 -25.71 -22.95 35.10
C VAL A 1069 -24.39 -23.70 35.31
N ALA A 1070 -23.27 -22.98 35.48
CA ALA A 1070 -22.12 -23.40 36.30
C ALA A 1070 -21.09 -22.27 36.61
N ALA A 1071 -21.46 -20.98 36.54
CA ALA A 1071 -20.51 -19.86 36.72
C ALA A 1071 -19.84 -19.78 38.11
N ALA A 1072 -20.25 -20.61 39.08
CA ALA A 1072 -19.61 -20.70 40.39
C ALA A 1072 -18.35 -21.61 40.41
N GLY A 1073 -18.20 -22.53 39.45
CA GLY A 1073 -17.05 -23.45 39.41
C GLY A 1073 -15.86 -22.92 38.60
N ALA A 1074 -16.09 -21.98 37.69
CA ALA A 1074 -15.05 -21.42 36.82
C ALA A 1074 -14.03 -20.55 37.58
N ASP A 1075 -14.50 -19.73 38.54
CA ASP A 1075 -13.60 -18.92 39.38
C ASP A 1075 -12.77 -19.80 40.33
N GLU A 1076 -13.33 -20.90 40.84
CA GLU A 1076 -12.63 -21.84 41.73
C GLU A 1076 -11.54 -22.61 40.97
N ALA A 1077 -11.84 -23.07 39.74
CA ALA A 1077 -10.87 -23.67 38.83
C ALA A 1077 -9.77 -22.68 38.41
N ALA A 1078 -10.12 -21.44 38.08
CA ALA A 1078 -9.15 -20.40 37.72
C ALA A 1078 -8.24 -19.98 38.90
N LEU A 1079 -8.73 -20.07 40.13
CA LEU A 1079 -7.96 -19.82 41.35
C LEU A 1079 -7.02 -20.98 41.70
N GLN A 1080 -7.45 -22.25 41.55
CA GLN A 1080 -6.53 -23.39 41.64
C GLN A 1080 -5.47 -23.34 40.53
N TRP A 1081 -5.85 -22.97 39.30
CA TRP A 1081 -4.95 -22.93 38.14
C TRP A 1081 -3.79 -21.94 38.29
N LYS A 1082 -4.00 -20.79 38.95
CA LYS A 1082 -2.89 -19.86 39.27
C LYS A 1082 -1.82 -20.46 40.19
N SER A 1083 -2.17 -21.48 40.98
CA SER A 1083 -1.19 -22.25 41.75
C SER A 1083 -0.46 -23.26 40.86
N SER A 1084 -1.21 -23.99 40.02
CA SER A 1084 -0.67 -25.06 39.15
C SER A 1084 0.25 -24.55 38.05
N TYR A 1085 -0.02 -23.37 37.47
CA TYR A 1085 0.80 -22.80 36.39
C TYR A 1085 2.24 -22.49 36.84
N HIS A 1086 2.43 -22.12 38.11
CA HIS A 1086 3.75 -21.89 38.70
C HIS A 1086 4.46 -23.18 39.15
N GLU A 1087 3.75 -24.30 39.33
CA GLU A 1087 4.38 -25.61 39.52
C GLU A 1087 4.83 -26.23 38.19
N TYR A 1088 4.11 -25.96 37.09
CA TYR A 1088 4.42 -26.53 35.77
C TYR A 1088 5.65 -25.91 35.09
N GLU A 1089 5.89 -24.60 35.25
CA GLU A 1089 7.17 -23.96 34.86
C GLU A 1089 8.38 -24.47 35.67
N GLY A 1090 8.16 -25.28 36.72
CA GLY A 1090 9.20 -25.96 37.49
C GLY A 1090 9.38 -27.46 37.17
N MET A 1091 8.63 -28.00 36.20
CA MET A 1091 8.69 -29.42 35.79
C MET A 1091 8.95 -29.65 34.30
N GLN A 1092 9.04 -28.59 33.48
CA GLN A 1092 9.76 -28.58 32.20
C GLN A 1092 11.20 -28.10 32.41
#